data_AF-A0A1H8LSX6-F1
#
_entry.id   AF-A0A1H8LSX6-F1
#
_cell.length_a   1.000
_cell.length_b   1.000
_cell.length_c   1.000
_cell.angle_alpha   90.00
_cell.angle_beta   90.00
_cell.angle_gamma   90.00
#
_symmetry.space_group_name_H-M   'P 1'
#
loop_
_entity.id
_entity.type
_entity.pdbx_description
1 polymer ?
#
loop_
_entity_poly.entity_id
_entity_poly.type
_entity_poly.pdbx_seq_one_letter_code
_entity_poly.pdbx_strand_id
1 'polypeptide(L)'
;MSQSISPTASAVGNTGMVATTLWGSDNIGGITVDPDGAIWLGAYSRLGLGGEEDSGFTGSLVRFNANGSLDRNYSGDGKSLLPVSLDIEDGGNAAVQPGGGYLVAQYVKVGDAWVSGITRNLADGSLDTSFGNGGTATVPFYWNDSLGQQASFSVQRDGSFFASAAYPSGEIYIARFDATGALVSSFAEAGVLHLPASIGIQPSATIDVSLQGDGKVLVTGRDTLTRLNQDGTLDSSFANGGSLALDIHADALVIQDDGKILLAGASGGVASVIRLNADGSLDSDFGDQGRVSWGSQSAPFAVADMIVLADGKLLIGAMQGTSADGYLAALVQLNPDGSLDHSFGNPDDGYYHLDGGRDDDFLLGTASFDDAIVGGAGNDLLDGQQGRDLLTGGAGADTFRYESVTDSYRTATTAHSDRITDFDPNTDTIDLSSMGLLGLGNGYDGTLAIRVNESGTRTYLKSFDANADGERFELVFDGDLGQTLNETNVLFQHASLMGTEEADRLQGNARGEIIEGLAGDDRLYGALGNDVLVGAEGRDLLVGGGNNDVFRFDALSDSYRTATENHTDRLIDYTAGEDTIDLSALAFTRLGNGYNGTLDVVVNEAKNLTYLKSYEADANGARFELSLAGDHSGYRNLDIIFAEPSGEEVFQLIGVADLWV
;
A
#
# COMPACT_ATOMS: atom_id res chain seq x y z
N MET A 1 -4.69 30.51 17.39
CA MET A 1 -4.95 29.23 18.06
C MET A 1 -5.76 28.43 17.08
N SER A 2 -5.05 27.75 16.18
CA SER A 2 -5.62 26.86 15.18
C SER A 2 -6.26 25.69 15.90
N GLN A 3 -7.45 25.27 15.50
CA GLN A 3 -7.73 23.84 15.60
C GLN A 3 -6.83 23.15 14.59
N SER A 4 -5.67 22.69 15.06
CA SER A 4 -5.01 21.58 14.41
C SER A 4 -5.89 20.36 14.65
N ILE A 5 -6.22 19.60 13.61
CA ILE A 5 -6.51 18.17 13.81
C ILE A 5 -5.16 17.57 14.25
N SER A 6 -4.89 17.64 15.56
CA SER A 6 -3.73 17.06 16.20
C SER A 6 -4.14 16.59 17.59
N PRO A 7 -3.67 15.40 18.00
CA PRO A 7 -4.38 14.50 18.89
C PRO A 7 -4.24 14.97 20.33
N THR A 8 -5.31 15.50 20.90
CA THR A 8 -5.41 15.61 22.36
C THR A 8 -6.76 15.11 22.83
N ALA A 9 -6.76 13.80 23.03
CA ALA A 9 -7.54 13.04 24.00
C ALA A 9 -9.08 13.09 23.91
N SER A 10 -9.62 11.86 23.79
CA SER A 10 -10.90 11.38 24.32
C SER A 10 -12.10 11.43 23.36
N ALA A 11 -12.28 10.29 22.69
CA ALA A 11 -13.56 9.64 22.46
C ALA A 11 -14.60 10.43 21.63
N VAL A 12 -14.34 10.61 20.34
CA VAL A 12 -15.38 10.67 19.30
C VAL A 12 -14.80 10.00 18.05
N GLY A 13 -15.43 8.90 17.62
CA GLY A 13 -15.01 8.06 16.49
C GLY A 13 -15.39 8.62 15.12
N ASN A 14 -14.84 7.96 14.08
CA ASN A 14 -14.93 8.24 12.65
C ASN A 14 -14.33 9.57 12.19
N THR A 15 -13.75 9.58 11.00
CA THR A 15 -13.01 10.73 10.44
C THR A 15 -13.71 11.38 9.24
N GLY A 16 -14.82 10.82 8.73
CA GLY A 16 -15.45 11.28 7.48
C GLY A 16 -14.53 11.11 6.27
N MET A 17 -13.60 10.16 6.35
CA MET A 17 -12.57 9.90 5.36
C MET A 17 -12.48 8.41 5.06
N VAL A 18 -12.29 8.06 3.78
CA VAL A 18 -11.93 6.70 3.35
C VAL A 18 -10.73 6.78 2.43
N ALA A 19 -9.87 5.76 2.44
CA ALA A 19 -8.75 5.65 1.52
C ALA A 19 -8.63 4.25 0.93
N THR A 20 -7.97 4.18 -0.22
CA THR A 20 -7.74 2.93 -0.93
C THR A 20 -6.46 2.99 -1.76
N THR A 21 -5.80 1.84 -1.90
CA THR A 21 -4.65 1.71 -2.79
C THR A 21 -5.07 1.70 -4.26
N LEU A 22 -4.14 2.05 -5.13
CA LEU A 22 -4.27 1.98 -6.57
C LEU A 22 -2.95 1.46 -7.16
N TRP A 23 -2.90 1.26 -8.48
CA TRP A 23 -1.78 0.61 -9.18
C TRP A 23 -0.51 1.48 -9.32
N GLY A 24 0.01 2.06 -8.23
CA GLY A 24 1.36 2.67 -8.15
C GLY A 24 1.43 4.11 -7.61
N SER A 25 2.23 4.96 -8.27
CA SER A 25 2.32 6.40 -7.93
C SER A 25 1.19 7.14 -8.63
N ASP A 26 0.11 7.36 -7.88
CA ASP A 26 -1.19 7.71 -8.44
C ASP A 26 -1.51 9.19 -8.29
N ASN A 27 -2.06 9.76 -9.37
CA ASN A 27 -2.74 11.03 -9.31
C ASN A 27 -4.23 10.81 -9.56
N ILE A 28 -5.06 11.28 -8.64
CA ILE A 28 -6.49 11.45 -8.87
C ILE A 28 -6.67 12.58 -9.90
N GLY A 29 -7.38 12.28 -10.98
CA GLY A 29 -7.78 13.26 -12.00
C GLY A 29 -9.11 13.95 -11.68
N GLY A 30 -9.99 13.31 -10.89
CA GLY A 30 -11.19 13.96 -10.37
C GLY A 30 -12.18 13.00 -9.73
N ILE A 31 -13.25 13.55 -9.19
CA ILE A 31 -14.35 12.80 -8.59
C ILE A 31 -15.71 13.26 -9.13
N THR A 32 -16.69 12.36 -9.15
CA THR A 32 -18.06 12.70 -9.53
C THR A 32 -19.06 11.76 -8.87
N VAL A 33 -20.34 12.10 -8.95
CA VAL A 33 -21.41 11.37 -8.26
C VAL A 33 -22.58 11.14 -9.20
N ASP A 34 -23.05 9.90 -9.23
CA ASP A 34 -24.23 9.49 -9.95
C ASP A 34 -25.53 9.99 -9.27
N PRO A 35 -26.65 10.06 -9.98
CA PRO A 35 -27.93 10.47 -9.40
C PRO A 35 -28.42 9.59 -8.22
N ASP A 36 -27.94 8.34 -8.13
CA ASP A 36 -28.23 7.41 -7.04
C ASP A 36 -27.29 7.57 -5.83
N GLY A 37 -26.28 8.45 -5.93
CA GLY A 37 -25.30 8.73 -4.90
C GLY A 37 -24.02 7.90 -5.00
N ALA A 38 -23.90 6.97 -5.97
CA ALA A 38 -22.63 6.28 -6.19
C ALA A 38 -21.53 7.28 -6.57
N ILE A 39 -20.34 7.09 -6.02
CA ILE A 39 -19.20 7.98 -6.22
C ILE A 39 -18.24 7.31 -7.19
N TRP A 40 -17.77 8.08 -8.17
CA TRP A 40 -16.72 7.68 -9.07
C TRP A 40 -15.48 8.52 -8.80
N LEU A 41 -14.34 7.86 -8.72
CA LEU A 41 -13.03 8.48 -8.63
C LEU A 41 -12.22 8.02 -9.85
N GLY A 42 -11.74 8.98 -10.64
CA GLY A 42 -10.84 8.74 -11.75
C GLY A 42 -9.41 9.04 -11.32
N ALA A 43 -8.50 8.12 -11.58
CA ALA A 43 -7.08 8.28 -11.31
C ALA A 43 -6.25 7.84 -12.53
N TYR A 44 -4.95 8.11 -12.49
CA TYR A 44 -4.00 7.60 -13.46
C TYR A 44 -2.67 7.27 -12.79
N SER A 45 -2.06 6.20 -13.28
CA SER A 45 -0.92 5.51 -12.66
C SER A 45 0.17 5.29 -13.69
N ARG A 46 1.44 5.41 -13.27
CA ARG A 46 2.57 4.97 -14.10
C ARG A 46 2.86 3.51 -13.79
N LEU A 47 2.46 2.60 -14.68
CA LEU A 47 2.80 1.18 -14.53
C LEU A 47 4.25 0.97 -14.95
N GLY A 48 5.11 0.62 -13.99
CA GLY A 48 6.53 0.29 -14.20
C GLY A 48 6.77 -1.03 -14.93
N LEU A 49 6.08 -1.25 -16.06
CA LEU A 49 6.30 -2.43 -16.89
C LEU A 49 7.65 -2.27 -17.60
N GLY A 50 8.67 -2.91 -17.05
CA GLY A 50 10.06 -2.87 -17.52
C GLY A 50 10.19 -3.19 -19.01
N GLY A 51 10.39 -2.14 -19.80
CA GLY A 51 10.76 -2.18 -21.20
C GLY A 51 11.07 -0.74 -21.63
N GLU A 52 12.31 -0.49 -22.04
CA GLU A 52 12.76 0.86 -22.38
C GLU A 52 11.95 1.49 -23.54
N GLU A 53 11.69 2.79 -23.37
CA GLU A 53 11.22 3.81 -24.33
C GLU A 53 9.74 4.25 -24.40
N ASP A 54 8.75 3.66 -23.71
CA ASP A 54 7.37 4.23 -23.64
C ASP A 54 6.66 3.88 -22.32
N SER A 55 7.03 4.48 -21.20
CA SER A 55 6.30 4.31 -19.93
C SER A 55 4.99 5.12 -19.93
N GLY A 56 3.99 4.64 -20.67
CA GLY A 56 2.66 5.26 -20.73
C GLY A 56 1.96 5.22 -19.37
N PHE A 57 1.27 6.30 -19.03
CA PHE A 57 0.32 6.28 -17.92
C PHE A 57 -0.88 5.40 -18.31
N THR A 58 -1.57 4.86 -17.32
CA THR A 58 -2.83 4.14 -17.52
C THR A 58 -3.89 4.72 -16.61
N GLY A 59 -5.11 4.84 -17.14
CA GLY A 59 -6.25 5.33 -16.37
C GLY A 59 -6.80 4.25 -15.45
N SER A 60 -7.32 4.67 -14.31
CA SER A 60 -8.04 3.82 -13.37
C SER A 60 -9.35 4.49 -12.95
N LEU A 61 -10.37 3.66 -12.72
CA LEU A 61 -11.65 4.07 -12.17
C LEU A 61 -11.91 3.30 -10.90
N VAL A 62 -12.30 4.02 -9.85
CA VAL A 62 -12.76 3.46 -8.59
C VAL A 62 -14.21 3.86 -8.40
N ARG A 63 -15.03 2.90 -7.96
CA ARG A 63 -16.43 3.14 -7.65
C ARG A 63 -16.69 2.87 -6.18
N PHE A 64 -17.23 3.87 -5.50
CA PHE A 64 -17.70 3.76 -4.12
C PHE A 64 -19.22 3.87 -4.06
N ASN A 65 -19.81 3.23 -3.07
CA ASN A 65 -21.20 3.45 -2.67
C ASN A 65 -21.36 4.86 -2.07
N ALA A 66 -22.61 5.33 -1.96
CA ALA A 66 -22.92 6.65 -1.40
C ALA A 66 -22.41 6.86 0.04
N ASN A 67 -22.20 5.77 0.78
CA ASN A 67 -21.65 5.80 2.14
C ASN A 67 -20.11 5.78 2.18
N GLY A 68 -19.41 5.85 1.05
CA GLY A 68 -17.94 5.82 0.98
C GLY A 68 -17.32 4.43 0.98
N SER A 69 -18.09 3.35 1.18
CA SER A 69 -17.56 1.99 1.05
C SER A 69 -17.31 1.63 -0.42
N LEU A 70 -16.27 0.85 -0.70
CA LEU A 70 -15.94 0.41 -2.05
C LEU A 70 -17.07 -0.47 -2.66
N ASP A 71 -17.50 -0.17 -3.89
CA ASP A 71 -18.57 -0.93 -4.55
C ASP A 71 -18.03 -2.22 -5.17
N ARG A 72 -17.98 -3.28 -4.36
CA ARG A 72 -17.49 -4.61 -4.78
C ARG A 72 -18.34 -5.27 -5.88
N ASN A 73 -19.47 -4.70 -6.30
CA ASN A 73 -20.18 -5.21 -7.49
C ASN A 73 -19.59 -4.67 -8.80
N TYR A 74 -18.86 -3.55 -8.73
CA TYR A 74 -18.16 -2.99 -9.87
C TYR A 74 -16.77 -3.59 -9.99
N SER A 75 -16.44 -4.20 -11.12
CA SER A 75 -15.18 -4.93 -11.36
C SER A 75 -14.89 -6.09 -10.38
N GLY A 76 -15.66 -6.26 -9.30
CA GLY A 76 -15.59 -7.28 -8.25
C GLY A 76 -14.82 -6.87 -6.99
N ASP A 77 -14.07 -5.77 -7.05
CA ASP A 77 -13.34 -5.12 -5.95
C ASP A 77 -13.57 -3.60 -5.92
N GLY A 78 -14.44 -3.06 -6.76
CA GLY A 78 -14.69 -1.63 -6.90
C GLY A 78 -13.62 -0.84 -7.67
N LYS A 79 -12.57 -1.50 -8.19
CA LYS A 79 -11.47 -0.87 -8.91
C LYS A 79 -11.34 -1.45 -10.32
N SER A 80 -11.13 -0.59 -11.31
CA SER A 80 -10.91 -1.03 -12.69
C SER A 80 -9.75 -0.27 -13.32
N LEU A 81 -8.77 -1.03 -13.82
CA LEU A 81 -7.74 -0.51 -14.70
C LEU A 81 -8.37 -0.34 -16.10
N LEU A 82 -8.26 0.86 -16.66
CA LEU A 82 -8.75 1.12 -18.01
C LEU A 82 -7.69 0.67 -19.02
N PRO A 83 -8.04 -0.11 -20.06
CA PRO A 83 -7.14 -0.47 -21.16
C PRO A 83 -6.86 0.72 -22.10
N VAL A 84 -6.58 1.89 -21.53
CA VAL A 84 -6.31 3.14 -22.23
C VAL A 84 -4.92 3.60 -21.81
N SER A 85 -3.99 3.57 -22.77
CA SER A 85 -2.69 4.23 -22.59
C SER A 85 -2.90 5.74 -22.65
N LEU A 86 -2.45 6.41 -21.61
CA LEU A 86 -2.53 7.85 -21.44
C LEU A 86 -1.15 8.45 -21.70
N ASP A 87 -1.10 9.39 -22.63
CA ASP A 87 0.08 10.17 -22.94
C ASP A 87 0.07 11.46 -22.10
N ILE A 88 0.30 11.29 -20.78
CA ILE A 88 0.22 12.36 -19.78
C ILE A 88 1.59 12.99 -19.48
N GLU A 89 2.70 12.34 -19.83
CA GLU A 89 4.06 12.92 -19.63
C GLU A 89 4.25 14.24 -20.38
N ASP A 90 3.49 14.48 -21.46
CA ASP A 90 3.45 15.76 -22.19
C ASP A 90 2.39 16.76 -21.66
N GLY A 91 2.06 16.66 -20.36
CA GLY A 91 1.23 17.64 -19.63
C GLY A 91 -0.28 17.43 -19.77
N GLY A 92 -0.74 16.18 -19.88
CA GLY A 92 -2.16 15.81 -19.97
C GLY A 92 -2.91 15.82 -18.64
N ASN A 93 -4.25 15.83 -18.71
CA ASN A 93 -5.14 15.76 -17.56
C ASN A 93 -6.24 14.71 -17.82
N ALA A 94 -6.81 14.16 -16.75
CA ALA A 94 -7.91 13.20 -16.78
C ALA A 94 -9.00 13.65 -15.82
N ALA A 95 -10.27 13.39 -16.12
CA ALA A 95 -11.36 13.62 -15.18
C ALA A 95 -12.47 12.59 -15.39
N VAL A 96 -13.39 12.49 -14.43
CA VAL A 96 -14.50 11.54 -14.48
C VAL A 96 -15.85 12.27 -14.58
N GLN A 97 -16.76 11.74 -15.39
CA GLN A 97 -18.13 12.19 -15.59
C GLN A 97 -19.13 11.22 -14.95
N PRO A 98 -20.34 11.68 -14.58
CA PRO A 98 -21.41 10.81 -14.12
C PRO A 98 -21.62 9.63 -15.07
N GLY A 99 -21.86 8.45 -14.51
CA GLY A 99 -21.95 7.16 -15.21
C GLY A 99 -20.61 6.48 -15.48
N GLY A 100 -19.52 6.97 -14.90
CA GLY A 100 -18.17 6.41 -15.06
C GLY A 100 -17.50 6.75 -16.39
N GLY A 101 -17.92 7.84 -17.05
CA GLY A 101 -17.27 8.31 -18.26
C GLY A 101 -15.91 8.94 -17.94
N TYR A 102 -14.82 8.41 -18.50
CA TYR A 102 -13.46 8.88 -18.22
C TYR A 102 -12.97 9.79 -19.36
N LEU A 103 -12.80 11.07 -19.06
CA LEU A 103 -12.31 12.09 -19.98
C LEU A 103 -10.79 12.20 -19.92
N VAL A 104 -10.16 12.25 -21.09
CA VAL A 104 -8.70 12.34 -21.23
C VAL A 104 -8.34 13.37 -22.28
N ALA A 105 -7.44 14.29 -21.95
CA ALA A 105 -6.84 15.17 -22.95
C ALA A 105 -5.85 14.39 -23.82
N GLN A 106 -5.95 14.57 -25.14
CA GLN A 106 -5.14 13.90 -26.15
C GLN A 106 -4.81 14.83 -27.32
N TYR A 107 -3.80 14.43 -28.09
CA TYR A 107 -3.45 15.08 -29.35
C TYR A 107 -4.42 14.73 -30.47
N VAL A 108 -5.02 15.75 -31.08
CA VAL A 108 -5.86 15.58 -32.25
C VAL A 108 -5.26 16.34 -33.42
N LYS A 109 -5.09 15.64 -34.54
CA LYS A 109 -4.63 16.26 -35.78
C LYS A 109 -5.80 16.86 -36.54
N VAL A 110 -5.78 18.18 -36.71
CA VAL A 110 -6.78 18.92 -37.50
C VAL A 110 -6.07 19.58 -38.68
N GLY A 111 -6.18 18.95 -39.86
CA GLY A 111 -5.41 19.33 -41.04
C GLY A 111 -3.93 19.03 -40.84
N ASP A 112 -3.08 20.06 -40.96
CA ASP A 112 -1.63 19.97 -40.73
C ASP A 112 -1.21 20.39 -39.31
N ALA A 113 -2.15 20.84 -38.48
CA ALA A 113 -1.88 21.29 -37.11
C ALA A 113 -2.30 20.24 -36.07
N TRP A 114 -1.57 20.20 -34.96
CA TRP A 114 -1.96 19.49 -33.76
C TRP A 114 -2.69 20.45 -32.81
N VAL A 115 -3.82 20.00 -32.29
CA VAL A 115 -4.62 20.74 -31.30
C VAL A 115 -4.98 19.80 -30.16
N SER A 116 -5.28 20.37 -29.00
CA SER A 116 -5.82 19.60 -27.89
C SER A 116 -7.21 19.08 -28.26
N GLY A 117 -7.45 17.81 -27.98
CA GLY A 117 -8.79 17.23 -27.96
C GLY A 117 -9.04 16.54 -26.64
N ILE A 118 -10.31 16.39 -26.32
CA ILE A 118 -10.75 15.66 -25.14
C ILE A 118 -11.48 14.42 -25.65
N THR A 119 -11.02 13.25 -25.24
CA THR A 119 -11.65 11.98 -25.57
C THR A 119 -12.46 11.48 -24.39
N ARG A 120 -13.54 10.75 -24.66
CA ARG A 120 -14.33 10.09 -23.61
C ARG A 120 -14.28 8.59 -23.78
N ASN A 121 -13.88 7.90 -22.72
CA ASN A 121 -14.01 6.45 -22.58
C ASN A 121 -15.18 6.12 -21.65
N LEU A 122 -15.82 4.98 -21.87
CA LEU A 122 -16.83 4.42 -20.99
C LEU A 122 -16.15 3.75 -19.78
N ALA A 123 -16.94 3.37 -18.77
CA ALA A 123 -16.43 2.72 -17.57
C ALA A 123 -15.74 1.36 -17.85
N ASP A 124 -16.05 0.72 -18.97
CA ASP A 124 -15.37 -0.50 -19.45
C ASP A 124 -14.08 -0.21 -20.23
N GLY A 125 -13.69 1.06 -20.35
CA GLY A 125 -12.52 1.53 -21.08
C GLY A 125 -12.69 1.62 -22.59
N SER A 126 -13.86 1.28 -23.15
CA SER A 126 -14.11 1.45 -24.58
C SER A 126 -14.37 2.93 -24.93
N LEU A 127 -13.96 3.35 -26.13
CA LEU A 127 -14.17 4.73 -26.59
C LEU A 127 -15.67 5.01 -26.78
N ASP A 128 -16.17 6.08 -26.17
CA ASP A 128 -17.55 6.52 -26.36
C ASP A 128 -17.70 7.31 -27.67
N THR A 129 -17.98 6.60 -28.76
CA THR A 129 -18.17 7.20 -30.10
C THR A 129 -19.31 8.21 -30.21
N SER A 130 -20.21 8.31 -29.20
CA SER A 130 -21.28 9.32 -29.18
C SER A 130 -20.81 10.69 -28.68
N PHE A 131 -19.62 10.77 -28.08
CA PHE A 131 -19.04 12.00 -27.58
C PHE A 131 -18.34 12.79 -28.69
N GLY A 132 -18.61 14.09 -28.75
CA GLY A 132 -18.03 15.00 -29.73
C GLY A 132 -18.17 14.47 -31.16
N ASN A 133 -17.05 14.44 -31.89
CA ASN A 133 -16.97 13.85 -33.22
C ASN A 133 -16.25 12.50 -33.16
N GLY A 134 -17.01 11.42 -32.99
CA GLY A 134 -16.49 10.05 -33.03
C GLY A 134 -15.69 9.66 -31.78
N GLY A 135 -16.01 10.26 -30.63
CA GLY A 135 -15.33 10.05 -29.35
C GLY A 135 -14.44 11.20 -28.90
N THR A 136 -14.37 12.29 -29.67
CA THR A 136 -13.44 13.39 -29.39
C THR A 136 -14.07 14.77 -29.55
N ALA A 137 -13.96 15.60 -28.51
CA ALA A 137 -14.26 17.03 -28.55
C ALA A 137 -12.98 17.81 -28.88
N THR A 138 -12.98 18.58 -29.98
CA THR A 138 -11.81 19.38 -30.37
C THR A 138 -11.80 20.72 -29.65
N VAL A 139 -10.68 21.05 -29.01
CA VAL A 139 -10.50 22.33 -28.31
C VAL A 139 -10.15 23.43 -29.32
N PRO A 140 -10.83 24.60 -29.29
CA PRO A 140 -10.75 25.61 -30.36
C PRO A 140 -9.55 26.57 -30.27
N PHE A 141 -8.47 26.22 -29.55
CA PHE A 141 -7.26 27.03 -29.45
C PHE A 141 -5.99 26.20 -29.69
N TYR A 142 -4.96 26.87 -30.21
CA TYR A 142 -3.74 26.21 -30.72
C TYR A 142 -2.80 25.75 -29.60
N TRP A 143 -2.17 24.62 -29.84
CA TRP A 143 -1.08 24.12 -29.02
C TRP A 143 0.11 25.09 -28.95
N ASN A 144 0.79 25.14 -27.80
CA ASN A 144 2.04 25.85 -27.66
C ASN A 144 3.19 24.89 -27.36
N ASP A 145 4.00 24.61 -28.39
CA ASP A 145 5.20 23.77 -28.31
C ASP A 145 6.23 24.25 -27.26
N SER A 146 6.14 25.50 -26.80
CA SER A 146 7.10 26.08 -25.85
C SER A 146 6.79 25.80 -24.37
N LEU A 147 5.60 25.29 -24.02
CA LEU A 147 5.23 24.96 -22.63
C LEU A 147 5.04 23.47 -22.35
N GLY A 148 4.77 22.64 -23.37
CA GLY A 148 4.50 21.22 -23.15
C GLY A 148 3.33 20.97 -22.17
N GLN A 149 2.32 21.85 -22.13
CA GLN A 149 1.16 21.69 -21.25
C GLN A 149 -0.11 21.60 -22.10
N GLN A 150 -0.88 20.53 -21.90
CA GLN A 150 -2.19 20.36 -22.53
C GLN A 150 -3.22 21.27 -21.88
N ALA A 151 -4.44 21.31 -22.46
CA ALA A 151 -5.52 22.07 -21.87
C ALA A 151 -5.94 21.42 -20.55
N SER A 152 -5.94 22.18 -19.46
CA SER A 152 -6.60 21.76 -18.22
C SER A 152 -8.11 21.73 -18.47
N PHE A 153 -8.83 20.84 -17.80
CA PHE A 153 -10.28 20.85 -17.88
C PHE A 153 -10.90 20.55 -16.54
N SER A 154 -12.05 21.17 -16.28
CA SER A 154 -12.83 20.95 -15.08
C SER A 154 -14.24 20.52 -15.44
N VAL A 155 -14.66 19.41 -14.83
CA VAL A 155 -15.97 18.80 -15.08
C VAL A 155 -16.95 19.31 -14.05
N GLN A 156 -18.08 19.80 -14.54
CA GLN A 156 -19.18 20.29 -13.73
C GLN A 156 -20.14 19.14 -13.39
N ARG A 157 -20.97 19.34 -12.36
CA ARG A 157 -21.91 18.31 -11.87
C ARG A 157 -22.92 17.80 -12.92
N ASP A 158 -23.27 18.63 -13.89
CA ASP A 158 -24.17 18.26 -15.00
C ASP A 158 -23.45 17.52 -16.15
N GLY A 159 -22.16 17.23 -15.98
CA GLY A 159 -21.29 16.64 -17.00
C GLY A 159 -20.76 17.63 -18.03
N SER A 160 -21.21 18.89 -18.03
CA SER A 160 -20.56 19.93 -18.84
C SER A 160 -19.14 20.18 -18.34
N PHE A 161 -18.26 20.75 -19.16
CA PHE A 161 -16.88 20.97 -18.76
C PHE A 161 -16.28 22.21 -19.41
N PHE A 162 -15.26 22.77 -18.76
CA PHE A 162 -14.41 23.82 -19.33
C PHE A 162 -13.09 23.24 -19.77
N ALA A 163 -12.54 23.74 -20.87
CA ALA A 163 -11.15 23.50 -21.24
C ALA A 163 -10.40 24.84 -21.20
N SER A 164 -9.30 24.91 -20.46
CA SER A 164 -8.50 26.10 -20.26
C SER A 164 -7.05 25.87 -20.69
N ALA A 165 -6.42 26.90 -21.26
CA ALA A 165 -4.98 26.88 -21.54
C ALA A 165 -4.36 28.26 -21.29
N ALA A 166 -3.19 28.26 -20.68
CA ALA A 166 -2.39 29.45 -20.47
C ALA A 166 -1.12 29.43 -21.32
N TYR A 167 -0.69 30.62 -21.73
CA TYR A 167 0.47 30.83 -22.60
C TYR A 167 1.58 31.59 -21.85
N PRO A 168 2.86 31.45 -22.24
CA PRO A 168 3.97 32.19 -21.63
C PRO A 168 3.82 33.72 -21.73
N SER A 169 3.01 34.18 -22.69
CA SER A 169 2.63 35.59 -22.81
C SER A 169 1.80 36.09 -21.62
N GLY A 170 1.26 35.19 -20.79
CA GLY A 170 0.30 35.47 -19.72
C GLY A 170 -1.15 35.46 -20.19
N GLU A 171 -1.41 35.12 -21.46
CA GLU A 171 -2.78 34.99 -21.98
C GLU A 171 -3.41 33.66 -21.57
N ILE A 172 -4.72 33.67 -21.33
CA ILE A 172 -5.50 32.48 -20.96
C ILE A 172 -6.69 32.37 -21.90
N TYR A 173 -6.97 31.17 -22.38
CA TYR A 173 -8.14 30.86 -23.19
C TYR A 173 -8.99 29.83 -22.47
N ILE A 174 -10.31 30.02 -22.49
CA ILE A 174 -11.27 29.14 -21.84
C ILE A 174 -12.39 28.83 -22.82
N ALA A 175 -12.63 27.54 -23.07
CA ALA A 175 -13.74 27.06 -23.89
C ALA A 175 -14.75 26.30 -23.03
N ARG A 176 -16.05 26.45 -23.33
CA ARG A 176 -17.12 25.72 -22.63
C ARG A 176 -17.74 24.66 -23.52
N PHE A 177 -17.86 23.45 -23.00
CA PHE A 177 -18.49 22.31 -23.65
C PHE A 177 -19.68 21.80 -22.84
N ASP A 178 -20.67 21.24 -23.52
CA ASP A 178 -21.73 20.48 -22.85
C ASP A 178 -21.28 19.03 -22.56
N ALA A 179 -22.13 18.27 -21.87
CA ALA A 179 -21.84 16.87 -21.52
C ALA A 179 -21.70 15.92 -22.73
N THR A 180 -22.07 16.36 -23.93
CA THR A 180 -21.89 15.59 -25.17
C THR A 180 -20.58 15.92 -25.86
N GLY A 181 -19.80 16.88 -25.36
CA GLY A 181 -18.56 17.33 -25.98
C GLY A 181 -18.78 18.36 -27.09
N ALA A 182 -19.98 18.94 -27.20
CA ALA A 182 -20.26 20.02 -28.14
C ALA A 182 -19.93 21.38 -27.53
N LEU A 183 -19.33 22.27 -28.33
CA LEU A 183 -18.97 23.62 -27.89
C LEU A 183 -20.22 24.47 -27.66
N VAL A 184 -20.32 25.10 -26.49
CA VAL A 184 -21.47 25.93 -26.10
C VAL A 184 -21.29 27.32 -26.70
N SER A 185 -21.78 27.53 -27.92
CA SER A 185 -21.56 28.77 -28.68
C SER A 185 -22.13 30.05 -28.02
N SER A 186 -23.03 29.91 -27.04
CA SER A 186 -23.59 31.05 -26.28
C SER A 186 -22.67 31.55 -25.17
N PHE A 187 -21.57 30.85 -24.89
CA PHE A 187 -20.56 31.29 -23.93
C PHE A 187 -19.55 32.22 -24.61
N ALA A 188 -19.37 33.44 -24.08
CA ALA A 188 -18.44 34.44 -24.59
C ALA A 188 -18.50 34.60 -26.12
N GLU A 189 -17.36 34.66 -26.81
CA GLU A 189 -17.29 34.78 -28.27
C GLU A 189 -17.22 33.39 -28.91
N ALA A 190 -18.34 32.94 -29.47
CA ALA A 190 -18.45 31.65 -30.17
C ALA A 190 -18.02 30.43 -29.33
N GLY A 191 -18.20 30.47 -28.02
CA GLY A 191 -17.85 29.40 -27.09
C GLY A 191 -16.48 29.55 -26.42
N VAL A 192 -15.73 30.62 -26.71
CA VAL A 192 -14.37 30.86 -26.19
C VAL A 192 -14.28 32.22 -25.52
N LEU A 193 -13.70 32.24 -24.32
CA LEU A 193 -13.31 33.43 -23.58
C LEU A 193 -11.79 33.59 -23.67
N HIS A 194 -11.34 34.73 -24.19
CA HIS A 194 -9.91 35.11 -24.24
C HIS A 194 -9.61 36.14 -23.17
N LEU A 195 -8.64 35.83 -22.33
CA LEU A 195 -8.14 36.68 -21.26
C LEU A 195 -6.75 37.20 -21.62
N PRO A 196 -6.58 38.52 -21.84
CA PRO A 196 -5.28 39.08 -22.13
C PRO A 196 -4.39 39.10 -20.88
N ALA A 197 -3.07 39.05 -21.09
CA ALA A 197 -2.07 39.10 -20.03
C ALA A 197 -2.19 40.32 -19.10
N SER A 198 -2.84 41.40 -19.55
CA SER A 198 -3.11 42.59 -18.75
C SER A 198 -4.05 42.36 -17.56
N ILE A 199 -4.80 41.26 -17.52
CA ILE A 199 -5.61 40.88 -16.36
C ILE A 199 -4.72 40.49 -15.17
N GLY A 200 -3.49 40.03 -15.43
CA GLY A 200 -2.48 39.79 -14.38
C GLY A 200 -2.65 38.47 -13.63
N ILE A 201 -3.48 37.55 -14.12
CA ILE A 201 -3.57 36.18 -13.59
C ILE A 201 -2.24 35.47 -13.85
N GLN A 202 -1.56 35.03 -12.79
CA GLN A 202 -0.37 34.21 -12.92
C GLN A 202 -0.80 32.77 -13.20
N PRO A 203 -0.43 32.19 -14.36
CA PRO A 203 -0.80 30.82 -14.69
C PRO A 203 -0.22 29.83 -13.68
N SER A 204 -1.02 28.81 -13.37
CA SER A 204 -0.61 27.58 -12.70
C SER A 204 -0.65 26.43 -13.70
N ALA A 205 -0.07 25.27 -13.36
CA ALA A 205 -0.21 24.06 -14.17
C ALA A 205 -1.68 23.60 -14.28
N THR A 206 -2.48 23.88 -13.25
CA THR A 206 -3.93 23.67 -13.20
C THR A 206 -4.65 25.02 -13.15
N ILE A 207 -5.64 25.21 -14.04
CA ILE A 207 -6.53 26.38 -14.04
C ILE A 207 -7.95 25.86 -13.99
N ASP A 208 -8.61 26.09 -12.86
CA ASP A 208 -10.01 25.78 -12.68
C ASP A 208 -10.86 27.02 -12.97
N VAL A 209 -12.02 26.78 -13.57
CA VAL A 209 -12.97 27.80 -14.01
C VAL A 209 -14.36 27.40 -13.57
N SER A 210 -15.06 28.35 -12.95
CA SER A 210 -16.45 28.16 -12.54
C SER A 210 -17.33 29.36 -12.93
N LEU A 211 -18.60 29.09 -13.25
CA LEU A 211 -19.58 30.10 -13.65
C LEU A 211 -20.57 30.39 -12.54
N GLN A 212 -20.73 31.67 -12.20
CA GLN A 212 -21.79 32.12 -11.31
C GLN A 212 -23.12 32.24 -12.08
N GLY A 213 -24.24 32.11 -11.37
CA GLY A 213 -25.59 32.20 -11.97
C GLY A 213 -25.93 33.55 -12.60
N ASP A 214 -25.14 34.60 -12.32
CA ASP A 214 -25.23 35.92 -12.94
C ASP A 214 -24.39 36.07 -14.21
N GLY A 215 -23.70 35.00 -14.65
CA GLY A 215 -22.85 34.98 -15.84
C GLY A 215 -21.42 35.46 -15.61
N LYS A 216 -21.02 35.76 -14.37
CA LYS A 216 -19.62 36.03 -14.03
C LYS A 216 -18.77 34.77 -14.02
N VAL A 217 -17.49 34.93 -14.29
CA VAL A 217 -16.52 33.84 -14.38
C VAL A 217 -15.52 33.97 -13.24
N LEU A 218 -15.32 32.89 -12.48
CA LEU A 218 -14.23 32.77 -11.52
C LEU A 218 -13.13 31.90 -12.12
N VAL A 219 -11.88 32.35 -11.96
CA VAL A 219 -10.70 31.67 -12.50
C VAL A 219 -9.65 31.57 -11.40
N THR A 220 -9.11 30.37 -11.17
CA THR A 220 -7.95 30.17 -10.30
C THR A 220 -6.65 30.47 -11.05
N GLY A 221 -5.74 31.15 -10.38
CA GLY A 221 -4.32 31.24 -10.75
C GLY A 221 -3.48 30.55 -9.69
N ARG A 222 -2.15 30.64 -9.80
CA ARG A 222 -1.21 29.95 -8.88
C ARG A 222 -1.53 30.15 -7.40
N ASP A 223 -1.86 31.39 -7.00
CA ASP A 223 -2.17 31.77 -5.61
C ASP A 223 -3.29 32.82 -5.56
N THR A 224 -4.18 32.82 -6.55
CA THR A 224 -5.18 33.88 -6.70
C THR A 224 -6.52 33.34 -7.17
N LEU A 225 -7.61 33.92 -6.66
CA LEU A 225 -8.94 33.78 -7.25
C LEU A 225 -9.34 35.10 -7.90
N THR A 226 -9.58 35.08 -9.21
CA THR A 226 -9.97 36.27 -9.97
C THR A 226 -11.40 36.14 -10.46
N ARG A 227 -12.20 37.19 -10.28
CA ARG A 227 -13.56 37.27 -10.81
C ARG A 227 -13.66 38.23 -11.99
N LEU A 228 -14.31 37.76 -13.04
CA LEU A 228 -14.52 38.45 -14.29
C LEU A 228 -16.01 38.64 -14.57
N ASN A 229 -16.34 39.76 -15.21
CA ASN A 229 -17.66 39.97 -15.80
C ASN A 229 -17.83 39.09 -17.05
N GLN A 230 -19.06 38.99 -17.53
CA GLN A 230 -19.40 38.20 -18.72
C GLN A 230 -18.64 38.63 -19.99
N ASP A 231 -18.18 39.89 -20.04
CA ASP A 231 -17.38 40.45 -21.14
C ASP A 231 -15.86 40.22 -20.98
N GLY A 232 -15.44 39.48 -19.95
CA GLY A 232 -14.04 39.18 -19.66
C GLY A 232 -13.28 40.27 -18.89
N THR A 233 -13.93 41.39 -18.53
CA THR A 233 -13.30 42.45 -17.71
C THR A 233 -13.28 42.09 -16.23
N LEU A 234 -12.33 42.63 -15.45
CA LEU A 234 -12.26 42.41 -14.00
C LEU A 234 -13.51 42.94 -13.28
N ASP A 235 -14.09 42.13 -12.39
CA ASP A 235 -15.18 42.57 -11.53
C ASP A 235 -14.65 43.32 -10.31
N SER A 236 -14.60 44.65 -10.40
CA SER A 236 -14.12 45.51 -9.30
C SER A 236 -14.90 45.38 -7.98
N SER A 237 -16.08 44.75 -7.97
CA SER A 237 -16.87 44.51 -6.74
C SER A 237 -16.40 43.30 -5.93
N PHE A 238 -15.49 42.49 -6.45
CA PHE A 238 -14.97 41.30 -5.80
C PHE A 238 -13.66 41.59 -5.05
N ALA A 239 -13.57 41.21 -3.77
CA ALA A 239 -12.35 41.27 -2.98
C ALA A 239 -11.54 42.57 -3.19
N ASN A 240 -10.27 42.48 -3.57
CA ASN A 240 -9.37 43.61 -3.79
C ASN A 240 -9.46 44.15 -5.23
N GLY A 241 -10.67 44.43 -5.71
CA GLY A 241 -10.88 45.03 -7.04
C GLY A 241 -10.84 44.03 -8.20
N GLY A 242 -11.34 42.82 -7.98
CA GLY A 242 -11.43 41.75 -8.97
C GLY A 242 -10.57 40.53 -8.68
N SER A 243 -9.65 40.62 -7.73
CA SER A 243 -8.76 39.50 -7.39
C SER A 243 -8.59 39.37 -5.88
N LEU A 244 -8.57 38.12 -5.42
CA LEU A 244 -8.26 37.71 -4.06
C LEU A 244 -6.93 36.93 -4.08
N ALA A 245 -6.04 37.23 -3.15
CA ALA A 245 -4.83 36.44 -2.92
C ALA A 245 -5.16 35.28 -1.97
N LEU A 246 -4.63 34.10 -2.25
CA LEU A 246 -4.82 32.88 -1.48
C LEU A 246 -3.51 32.50 -0.79
N ASP A 247 -3.63 31.86 0.37
CA ASP A 247 -2.51 31.25 1.11
C ASP A 247 -2.39 29.74 0.85
N ILE A 248 -3.19 29.24 -0.10
CA ILE A 248 -3.19 27.86 -0.59
C ILE A 248 -3.06 27.86 -2.11
N HIS A 249 -2.49 26.79 -2.66
CA HIS A 249 -2.65 26.46 -4.07
C HIS A 249 -4.02 25.79 -4.21
N ALA A 250 -4.97 26.44 -4.89
CA ALA A 250 -6.32 25.92 -5.04
C ALA A 250 -6.42 25.01 -6.26
N ASP A 251 -6.64 23.73 -6.03
CA ASP A 251 -6.78 22.69 -7.04
C ASP A 251 -8.24 22.50 -7.48
N ALA A 252 -9.20 22.88 -6.63
CA ALA A 252 -10.63 22.80 -6.93
C ALA A 252 -11.39 24.08 -6.56
N LEU A 253 -12.33 24.49 -7.42
CA LEU A 253 -13.21 25.65 -7.26
C LEU A 253 -14.67 25.27 -7.54
N VAL A 254 -15.53 25.43 -6.53
CA VAL A 254 -16.97 25.14 -6.64
C VAL A 254 -17.80 26.33 -6.18
N ILE A 255 -18.93 26.56 -6.85
CA ILE A 255 -19.92 27.57 -6.44
C ILE A 255 -21.15 26.83 -5.90
N GLN A 256 -21.59 27.21 -4.70
CA GLN A 256 -22.83 26.68 -4.11
C GLN A 256 -24.05 27.41 -4.68
N ASP A 257 -25.23 26.79 -4.60
CA ASP A 257 -26.49 27.36 -5.10
C ASP A 257 -26.86 28.71 -4.43
N ASP A 258 -26.36 28.97 -3.23
CA ASP A 258 -26.55 30.23 -2.51
C ASP A 258 -25.55 31.34 -2.91
N GLY A 259 -24.66 31.05 -3.86
CA GLY A 259 -23.65 31.97 -4.38
C GLY A 259 -22.35 32.04 -3.58
N LYS A 260 -22.21 31.24 -2.51
CA LYS A 260 -20.92 31.08 -1.82
C LYS A 260 -19.92 30.35 -2.72
N ILE A 261 -18.64 30.64 -2.50
CA ILE A 261 -17.53 30.12 -3.28
C ILE A 261 -16.69 29.23 -2.38
N LEU A 262 -16.42 28.01 -2.83
CA LEU A 262 -15.58 27.04 -2.15
C LEU A 262 -14.30 26.85 -2.95
N LEU A 263 -13.17 26.87 -2.26
CA LEU A 263 -11.85 26.57 -2.79
C LEU A 263 -11.27 25.42 -1.98
N ALA A 264 -10.70 24.41 -2.64
CA ALA A 264 -9.97 23.35 -1.98
C ALA A 264 -8.57 23.19 -2.59
N GLY A 265 -7.60 22.84 -1.78
CA GLY A 265 -6.21 22.82 -2.18
C GLY A 265 -5.26 22.44 -1.06
N ALA A 266 -3.97 22.34 -1.33
CA ALA A 266 -2.97 22.00 -0.32
C ALA A 266 -1.76 22.94 -0.30
N SER A 267 -1.16 23.10 0.89
CA SER A 267 0.09 23.84 1.07
C SER A 267 0.92 23.20 2.18
N GLY A 268 2.18 22.86 1.89
CA GLY A 268 3.09 22.26 2.87
C GLY A 268 2.60 20.93 3.47
N GLY A 269 1.87 20.12 2.69
CA GLY A 269 1.26 18.86 3.14
C GLY A 269 -0.07 19.01 3.88
N VAL A 270 -0.58 20.24 4.04
CA VAL A 270 -1.85 20.52 4.71
C VAL A 270 -2.91 20.83 3.66
N ALA A 271 -3.87 19.92 3.50
CA ALA A 271 -5.06 20.14 2.69
C ALA A 271 -6.01 21.12 3.40
N SER A 272 -6.72 21.93 2.63
CA SER A 272 -7.62 22.96 3.15
C SER A 272 -8.82 23.19 2.24
N VAL A 273 -9.97 23.43 2.84
CA VAL A 273 -11.18 23.96 2.19
C VAL A 273 -11.45 25.34 2.75
N ILE A 274 -11.58 26.34 1.88
CA ILE A 274 -11.92 27.72 2.21
C ILE A 274 -13.30 28.04 1.64
N ARG A 275 -14.19 28.58 2.47
CA ARG A 275 -15.49 29.10 2.02
C ARG A 275 -15.52 30.62 2.08
N LEU A 276 -15.90 31.22 0.96
CA LEU A 276 -16.05 32.66 0.78
C LEU A 276 -17.51 33.00 0.49
N ASN A 277 -17.93 34.18 0.92
CA ASN A 277 -19.14 34.83 0.47
C ASN A 277 -19.02 35.25 -1.01
N ALA A 278 -20.15 35.58 -1.63
CA ALA A 278 -20.18 36.03 -3.02
C ALA A 278 -19.34 37.30 -3.28
N ASP A 279 -18.98 38.10 -2.28
CA ASP A 279 -18.12 39.27 -2.43
C ASP A 279 -16.62 38.97 -2.28
N GLY A 280 -16.25 37.73 -1.94
CA GLY A 280 -14.88 37.27 -1.72
C GLY A 280 -14.41 37.42 -0.26
N SER A 281 -15.26 37.86 0.67
CA SER A 281 -14.96 37.81 2.11
C SER A 281 -15.09 36.38 2.65
N LEU A 282 -14.32 36.03 3.69
CA LEU A 282 -14.44 34.72 4.34
C LEU A 282 -15.82 34.53 4.98
N ASP A 283 -16.40 33.34 4.82
CA ASP A 283 -17.63 32.96 5.50
C ASP A 283 -17.32 32.44 6.92
N SER A 284 -17.52 33.29 7.93
CA SER A 284 -17.21 32.95 9.32
C SER A 284 -18.01 31.78 9.89
N ASP A 285 -19.11 31.37 9.25
CA ASP A 285 -19.99 30.30 9.72
C ASP A 285 -19.52 28.91 9.22
N PHE A 286 -18.40 28.84 8.49
CA PHE A 286 -17.81 27.60 7.99
C PHE A 286 -16.51 27.26 8.71
N GLY A 287 -16.40 26.07 9.29
CA GLY A 287 -15.18 25.60 9.95
C GLY A 287 -14.62 26.60 10.98
N ASP A 288 -13.30 26.77 10.98
CA ASP A 288 -12.62 27.82 11.74
C ASP A 288 -12.54 29.11 10.91
N GLN A 289 -13.58 29.95 11.03
CA GLN A 289 -13.65 31.29 10.42
C GLN A 289 -13.48 31.30 8.89
N GLY A 290 -14.15 30.38 8.22
CA GLY A 290 -14.14 30.24 6.76
C GLY A 290 -13.20 29.16 6.24
N ARG A 291 -12.58 28.36 7.12
CA ARG A 291 -11.58 27.37 6.72
C ARG A 291 -11.69 26.06 7.49
N VAL A 292 -11.45 24.96 6.77
CA VAL A 292 -11.22 23.61 7.33
C VAL A 292 -9.86 23.15 6.80
N SER A 293 -9.03 22.54 7.64
CA SER A 293 -7.70 22.05 7.26
C SER A 293 -7.35 20.72 7.94
N TRP A 294 -6.65 19.85 7.22
CA TRP A 294 -6.20 18.54 7.70
C TRP A 294 -4.87 18.13 7.06
N GLY A 295 -4.21 17.12 7.62
CA GLY A 295 -2.89 16.67 7.20
C GLY A 295 -1.74 17.44 7.85
N SER A 296 -0.51 16.99 7.58
CA SER A 296 0.73 17.59 8.11
C SER A 296 1.93 17.30 7.20
N GLN A 297 3.10 17.86 7.50
CA GLN A 297 4.31 17.53 6.73
C GLN A 297 4.73 16.05 6.84
N SER A 298 4.39 15.38 7.96
CA SER A 298 4.71 13.97 8.18
C SER A 298 3.60 13.01 7.70
N ALA A 299 2.42 13.55 7.41
CA ALA A 299 1.29 12.82 6.84
C ALA A 299 0.56 13.75 5.85
N PRO A 300 1.16 13.98 4.67
CA PRO A 300 0.71 15.02 3.76
C PRO A 300 -0.57 14.62 3.04
N PHE A 301 -1.46 15.59 2.85
CA PHE A 301 -2.61 15.47 1.96
C PHE A 301 -2.47 16.46 0.80
N ALA A 302 -2.74 15.99 -0.42
CA ALA A 302 -3.00 16.84 -1.58
C ALA A 302 -4.49 16.78 -1.93
N VAL A 303 -5.05 17.86 -2.46
CA VAL A 303 -6.42 17.89 -2.98
C VAL A 303 -6.37 17.73 -4.49
N ALA A 304 -7.22 16.88 -5.04
CA ALA A 304 -7.37 16.73 -6.48
C ALA A 304 -8.63 17.43 -6.99
N ASP A 305 -9.74 17.25 -6.29
CA ASP A 305 -11.04 17.76 -6.74
C ASP A 305 -12.02 17.90 -5.56
N MET A 306 -13.07 18.69 -5.75
CA MET A 306 -14.15 18.89 -4.78
C MET A 306 -15.47 19.08 -5.49
N ILE A 307 -16.52 18.47 -4.95
CA ILE A 307 -17.89 18.65 -5.42
C ILE A 307 -18.85 18.94 -4.26
N VAL A 308 -19.93 19.65 -4.55
CA VAL A 308 -21.04 19.87 -3.61
C VAL A 308 -22.13 18.85 -3.93
N LEU A 309 -22.55 18.05 -2.94
CA LEU A 309 -23.60 17.04 -3.04
C LEU A 309 -25.00 17.66 -2.98
N ALA A 310 -26.05 16.87 -3.25
CA ALA A 310 -27.42 17.40 -3.39
C ALA A 310 -28.00 17.89 -2.05
N ASP A 311 -27.49 17.34 -0.95
CA ASP A 311 -27.84 17.71 0.43
C ASP A 311 -26.96 18.84 1.00
N GLY A 312 -26.06 19.40 0.18
CA GLY A 312 -25.15 20.49 0.54
C GLY A 312 -23.85 20.04 1.22
N LYS A 313 -23.65 18.74 1.43
CA LYS A 313 -22.36 18.20 1.88
C LYS A 313 -21.29 18.40 0.82
N LEU A 314 -20.03 18.40 1.23
CA LEU A 314 -18.87 18.53 0.35
C LEU A 314 -18.19 17.17 0.27
N LEU A 315 -17.87 16.72 -0.93
CA LEU A 315 -17.03 15.54 -1.15
C LEU A 315 -15.74 16.01 -1.81
N ILE A 316 -14.61 15.61 -1.25
CA ILE A 316 -13.27 16.01 -1.68
C ILE A 316 -12.51 14.75 -2.08
N GLY A 317 -11.96 14.73 -3.29
CA GLY A 317 -10.97 13.76 -3.73
C GLY A 317 -9.59 14.24 -3.32
N ALA A 318 -8.87 13.44 -2.56
CA ALA A 318 -7.58 13.81 -1.99
C ALA A 318 -6.58 12.65 -2.13
N MET A 319 -5.29 12.98 -2.08
CA MET A 319 -4.20 12.01 -2.10
C MET A 319 -3.50 12.05 -0.75
N GLN A 320 -3.50 10.93 -0.02
CA GLN A 320 -2.84 10.81 1.28
C GLN A 320 -1.44 10.24 1.09
N GLY A 321 -0.40 10.97 1.46
CA GLY A 321 0.98 10.48 1.38
C GLY A 321 1.25 9.44 2.47
N THR A 322 1.86 8.34 2.06
CA THR A 322 2.36 7.30 2.97
C THR A 322 3.89 7.34 3.02
N SER A 323 4.48 6.78 4.07
CA SER A 323 5.94 6.74 4.25
C SER A 323 6.66 5.81 3.26
N ALA A 324 5.93 5.01 2.47
CA ALA A 324 6.43 4.09 1.47
C ALA A 324 6.00 4.54 0.05
N ASP A 325 6.80 5.41 -0.57
CA ASP A 325 6.85 5.77 -2.01
C ASP A 325 5.54 5.96 -2.82
N GLY A 326 4.38 6.19 -2.17
CA GLY A 326 3.09 6.35 -2.85
C GLY A 326 2.07 7.22 -2.11
N TYR A 327 1.07 7.69 -2.87
CA TYR A 327 -0.13 8.33 -2.34
C TYR A 327 -1.32 7.38 -2.42
N LEU A 328 -2.08 7.26 -1.33
CA LEU A 328 -3.38 6.58 -1.35
C LEU A 328 -4.43 7.52 -1.94
N ALA A 329 -5.35 6.96 -2.72
CA ALA A 329 -6.53 7.70 -3.16
C ALA A 329 -7.52 7.79 -1.98
N ALA A 330 -7.89 9.00 -1.60
CA ALA A 330 -8.76 9.26 -0.46
C ALA A 330 -9.99 10.09 -0.87
N LEU A 331 -11.10 9.83 -0.18
CA LEU A 331 -12.30 10.65 -0.21
C LEU A 331 -12.54 11.23 1.18
N VAL A 332 -12.78 12.53 1.26
CA VAL A 332 -13.16 13.24 2.49
C VAL A 332 -14.54 13.84 2.30
N GLN A 333 -15.46 13.58 3.24
CA GLN A 333 -16.79 14.19 3.23
C GLN A 333 -16.95 15.17 4.40
N LEU A 334 -17.41 16.38 4.09
CA LEU A 334 -17.72 17.43 5.06
C LEU A 334 -19.22 17.74 5.04
N ASN A 335 -19.76 18.04 6.21
CA ASN A 335 -21.07 18.65 6.37
C ASN A 335 -21.09 20.08 5.80
N PRO A 336 -22.28 20.66 5.53
CA PRO A 336 -22.40 22.02 5.04
C PRO A 336 -21.78 23.09 5.95
N ASP A 337 -21.55 22.82 7.23
CA ASP A 337 -20.87 23.73 8.16
C ASP A 337 -19.34 23.56 8.20
N GLY A 338 -18.80 22.61 7.44
CA GLY A 338 -17.37 22.29 7.39
C GLY A 338 -16.91 21.27 8.42
N SER A 339 -17.79 20.79 9.32
CA SER A 339 -17.46 19.64 10.17
C SER A 339 -17.33 18.36 9.34
N LEU A 340 -16.52 17.40 9.78
CA LEU A 340 -16.40 16.10 9.11
C LEU A 340 -17.73 15.34 9.19
N ASP A 341 -18.12 14.69 8.10
CA ASP A 341 -19.28 13.81 8.10
C ASP A 341 -18.91 12.43 8.62
N HIS A 342 -19.09 12.22 9.92
CA HIS A 342 -18.84 10.95 10.60
C HIS A 342 -19.72 9.78 10.12
N SER A 343 -20.74 10.02 9.29
CA SER A 343 -21.55 8.97 8.67
C SER A 343 -20.95 8.41 7.38
N PHE A 344 -19.93 9.08 6.84
CA PHE A 344 -19.20 8.67 5.66
C PHE A 344 -18.08 7.70 6.02
N GLY A 345 -17.97 6.59 5.30
CA GLY A 345 -17.00 5.51 5.50
C GLY A 345 -17.52 4.30 6.27
N ASN A 346 -18.63 4.38 7.00
CA ASN A 346 -18.99 3.32 7.96
C ASN A 346 -19.66 3.87 9.24
N PRO A 347 -20.91 4.38 9.26
CA PRO A 347 -21.43 5.17 10.39
C PRO A 347 -21.46 4.48 11.77
N ASP A 348 -21.34 3.15 11.83
CA ASP A 348 -21.65 2.36 13.03
C ASP A 348 -20.42 1.81 13.78
N ASP A 349 -19.19 1.96 13.27
CA ASP A 349 -18.02 1.24 13.81
C ASP A 349 -16.92 2.13 14.43
N GLY A 350 -16.74 3.38 14.02
CA GLY A 350 -15.82 4.33 14.66
C GLY A 350 -14.40 4.37 14.07
N TYR A 351 -14.17 3.67 12.96
CA TYR A 351 -12.87 3.46 12.33
C TYR A 351 -12.57 4.38 11.12
N TYR A 352 -11.29 4.55 10.79
CA TYR A 352 -10.82 5.04 9.48
C TYR A 352 -10.65 3.85 8.52
N HIS A 353 -11.37 3.84 7.40
CA HIS A 353 -11.38 2.69 6.50
C HIS A 353 -10.29 2.78 5.43
N LEU A 354 -9.47 1.73 5.34
CA LEU A 354 -8.43 1.51 4.35
C LEU A 354 -8.66 0.16 3.65
N ASP A 355 -8.72 0.15 2.31
CA ASP A 355 -8.99 -1.07 1.52
C ASP A 355 -7.94 -1.28 0.40
N GLY A 356 -7.29 -2.44 0.37
CA GLY A 356 -6.24 -2.83 -0.58
C GLY A 356 -6.76 -3.37 -1.92
N GLY A 357 -7.78 -4.21 -1.90
CA GLY A 357 -8.45 -4.69 -3.10
C GLY A 357 -8.04 -6.11 -3.51
N ARG A 358 -7.21 -6.28 -4.54
CA ARG A 358 -6.96 -7.59 -5.18
C ARG A 358 -5.50 -7.94 -5.42
N ASP A 359 -4.62 -6.97 -5.27
CA ASP A 359 -3.20 -7.14 -5.53
C ASP A 359 -2.49 -7.24 -4.18
N ASP A 360 -1.22 -7.64 -4.17
CA ASP A 360 -0.42 -7.67 -2.94
C ASP A 360 -0.18 -6.23 -2.45
N ASP A 361 -0.86 -5.82 -1.38
CA ASP A 361 -0.86 -4.45 -0.89
C ASP A 361 0.02 -4.25 0.35
N PHE A 362 0.61 -3.06 0.47
CA PHE A 362 1.18 -2.57 1.74
C PHE A 362 0.23 -1.55 2.34
N LEU A 363 -0.50 -1.95 3.39
CA LEU A 363 -1.53 -1.16 4.04
C LEU A 363 -1.03 -0.66 5.39
N LEU A 364 -0.73 0.64 5.43
CA LEU A 364 -0.32 1.33 6.65
C LEU A 364 -1.46 2.20 7.17
N GLY A 365 -1.93 1.90 8.37
CA GLY A 365 -2.86 2.68 9.15
C GLY A 365 -2.26 3.99 9.63
N THR A 366 -2.94 4.63 10.57
CA THR A 366 -2.65 5.95 11.08
C THR A 366 -2.38 5.86 12.57
N ALA A 367 -1.30 6.48 13.04
CA ALA A 367 -0.99 6.50 14.47
C ALA A 367 -1.92 7.40 15.33
N SER A 368 -3.07 7.83 14.82
CA SER A 368 -3.94 8.81 15.47
C SER A 368 -5.42 8.43 15.47
N PHE A 369 -5.81 7.38 14.76
CA PHE A 369 -7.20 6.92 14.65
C PHE A 369 -7.26 5.42 14.91
N ASP A 370 -8.44 4.93 15.32
CA ASP A 370 -8.73 3.50 15.22
C ASP A 370 -8.96 3.22 13.72
N ASP A 371 -8.24 2.28 13.11
CA ASP A 371 -8.31 1.99 11.67
C ASP A 371 -9.04 0.67 11.40
N ALA A 372 -9.82 0.63 10.31
CA ALA A 372 -10.42 -0.57 9.77
C ALA A 372 -9.74 -0.88 8.44
N ILE A 373 -8.77 -1.79 8.48
CA ILE A 373 -7.93 -2.14 7.34
C ILE A 373 -8.43 -3.46 6.74
N VAL A 374 -8.69 -3.46 5.44
CA VAL A 374 -9.07 -4.64 4.66
C VAL A 374 -8.04 -4.84 3.56
N GLY A 375 -7.26 -5.92 3.63
CA GLY A 375 -6.32 -6.36 2.59
C GLY A 375 -7.06 -6.62 1.28
N GLY A 376 -7.87 -7.69 1.28
CA GLY A 376 -8.72 -8.03 0.17
C GLY A 376 -8.34 -9.37 -0.42
N ALA A 377 -7.77 -9.40 -1.63
CA ALA A 377 -7.12 -10.58 -2.16
C ALA A 377 -5.68 -10.21 -2.51
N GLY A 378 -4.77 -11.18 -2.54
CA GLY A 378 -3.33 -10.91 -2.62
C GLY A 378 -2.65 -11.31 -1.31
N ASN A 379 -1.33 -11.27 -1.29
CA ASN A 379 -0.55 -11.46 -0.07
C ASN A 379 -0.27 -10.07 0.52
N ASP A 380 -1.14 -9.64 1.43
CA ASP A 380 -1.14 -8.27 1.92
C ASP A 380 -0.28 -8.12 3.17
N LEU A 381 0.28 -6.93 3.37
CA LEU A 381 0.98 -6.54 4.58
C LEU A 381 0.20 -5.42 5.27
N LEU A 382 -0.39 -5.75 6.41
CA LEU A 382 -1.25 -4.86 7.19
C LEU A 382 -0.53 -4.40 8.45
N ASP A 383 -0.43 -3.09 8.63
CA ASP A 383 0.13 -2.45 9.83
C ASP A 383 -0.86 -1.38 10.30
N GLY A 384 -1.52 -1.63 11.44
CA GLY A 384 -2.53 -0.73 12.01
C GLY A 384 -1.94 0.55 12.62
N GLN A 385 -0.64 0.56 12.95
CA GLN A 385 -0.02 1.59 13.78
C GLN A 385 -0.65 1.67 15.18
N GLN A 386 -0.81 2.88 15.74
CA GLN A 386 -1.40 3.08 17.05
C GLN A 386 -2.90 3.27 16.93
N GLY A 387 -3.66 2.52 17.70
CA GLY A 387 -5.10 2.65 17.70
C GLY A 387 -5.71 1.49 18.45
N ARG A 388 -6.99 1.26 18.23
CA ARG A 388 -7.58 -0.04 18.45
C ARG A 388 -8.18 -0.46 17.13
N ASP A 389 -7.40 -1.20 16.36
CA ASP A 389 -7.64 -1.40 14.95
C ASP A 389 -8.42 -2.69 14.67
N LEU A 390 -9.08 -2.70 13.52
CA LEU A 390 -9.82 -3.82 12.97
C LEU A 390 -9.16 -4.23 11.66
N LEU A 391 -8.41 -5.33 11.68
CA LEU A 391 -7.63 -5.79 10.54
C LEU A 391 -8.30 -7.03 9.93
N THR A 392 -8.39 -7.05 8.60
CA THR A 392 -8.97 -8.14 7.82
C THR A 392 -8.04 -8.42 6.66
N GLY A 393 -7.39 -9.58 6.63
CA GLY A 393 -6.42 -9.93 5.58
C GLY A 393 -7.14 -10.23 4.27
N GLY A 394 -8.14 -11.12 4.33
CA GLY A 394 -8.92 -11.56 3.19
C GLY A 394 -8.38 -12.84 2.59
N ALA A 395 -8.04 -12.84 1.31
CA ALA A 395 -7.67 -14.03 0.54
C ALA A 395 -6.22 -13.97 0.07
N GLY A 396 -5.35 -14.75 0.69
CA GLY A 396 -3.96 -14.91 0.30
C GLY A 396 -3.14 -15.33 1.51
N ALA A 397 -1.83 -15.11 1.47
CA ALA A 397 -0.96 -15.27 2.62
C ALA A 397 -0.62 -13.88 3.18
N ASP A 398 -1.41 -13.44 4.16
CA ASP A 398 -1.34 -12.08 4.68
C ASP A 398 -0.39 -11.97 5.87
N THR A 399 0.23 -10.80 6.05
CA THR A 399 1.17 -10.49 7.13
C THR A 399 0.64 -9.34 7.96
N PHE A 400 0.34 -9.59 9.24
CA PHE A 400 -0.06 -8.57 10.21
C PHE A 400 1.15 -8.12 11.01
N ARG A 401 1.63 -6.89 10.80
CA ARG A 401 2.86 -6.36 11.40
C ARG A 401 2.58 -5.52 12.64
N TYR A 402 3.42 -5.71 13.65
CA TYR A 402 3.47 -4.92 14.88
C TYR A 402 4.91 -4.53 15.20
N GLU A 403 5.19 -3.23 15.29
CA GLU A 403 6.54 -2.72 15.52
C GLU A 403 6.77 -2.29 16.98
N SER A 404 5.70 -1.98 17.72
CA SER A 404 5.74 -1.52 19.10
C SER A 404 4.60 -2.10 19.95
N VAL A 405 4.81 -2.14 21.27
CA VAL A 405 3.73 -2.50 22.22
C VAL A 405 2.56 -1.51 22.14
N THR A 406 2.83 -0.25 21.80
CA THR A 406 1.79 0.79 21.69
C THR A 406 0.80 0.55 20.57
N ASP A 407 1.13 -0.33 19.63
CA ASP A 407 0.31 -0.60 18.46
C ASP A 407 -0.92 -1.43 18.87
N SER A 408 -0.72 -2.45 19.73
CA SER A 408 -1.82 -3.24 20.28
C SER A 408 -1.57 -3.64 21.74
N TYR A 409 -2.23 -2.95 22.68
CA TYR A 409 -2.01 -3.17 24.11
C TYR A 409 -3.25 -3.13 24.97
N ARG A 410 -3.06 -3.59 26.20
CA ARG A 410 -4.04 -3.50 27.27
C ARG A 410 -3.42 -2.98 28.55
N THR A 411 -4.16 -2.15 29.28
CA THR A 411 -3.78 -1.72 30.64
C THR A 411 -4.61 -2.47 31.68
N ALA A 412 -4.49 -2.11 32.96
CA ALA A 412 -5.37 -2.65 33.99
C ALA A 412 -6.85 -2.23 33.79
N THR A 413 -7.10 -1.11 33.10
CA THR A 413 -8.42 -0.46 33.04
C THR A 413 -8.97 -0.23 31.64
N THR A 414 -8.11 -0.22 30.61
CA THR A 414 -8.48 0.04 29.21
C THR A 414 -7.91 -1.03 28.29
N ALA A 415 -8.57 -1.27 27.16
CA ALA A 415 -8.09 -2.15 26.09
C ALA A 415 -8.01 -1.34 24.81
N HIS A 416 -6.81 -1.24 24.26
CA HIS A 416 -6.48 -0.69 22.95
C HIS A 416 -5.84 -1.84 22.14
N SER A 417 -6.54 -2.98 22.18
CA SER A 417 -6.07 -4.21 21.57
C SER A 417 -6.73 -4.36 20.22
N ASP A 418 -5.91 -4.55 19.22
CA ASP A 418 -6.35 -4.75 17.85
C ASP A 418 -7.05 -6.08 17.70
N ARG A 419 -7.84 -6.14 16.63
CA ARG A 419 -8.65 -7.29 16.31
C ARG A 419 -8.48 -7.69 14.86
N ILE A 420 -7.96 -8.91 14.65
CA ILE A 420 -7.91 -9.56 13.34
C ILE A 420 -9.17 -10.40 13.16
N THR A 421 -9.90 -10.20 12.05
CA THR A 421 -11.26 -10.76 11.89
C THR A 421 -11.33 -12.08 11.14
N ASP A 422 -10.33 -12.42 10.34
CA ASP A 422 -10.38 -13.55 9.40
C ASP A 422 -9.08 -14.35 9.25
N PHE A 423 -8.17 -14.24 10.22
CA PHE A 423 -6.86 -14.92 10.22
C PHE A 423 -6.93 -16.41 9.84
N ASP A 424 -6.28 -16.78 8.73
CA ASP A 424 -6.10 -18.17 8.30
C ASP A 424 -4.75 -18.71 8.77
N PRO A 425 -4.70 -19.62 9.77
CA PRO A 425 -3.45 -20.16 10.31
C PRO A 425 -2.69 -21.08 9.32
N ASN A 426 -3.21 -21.36 8.13
CA ASN A 426 -2.47 -22.14 7.13
C ASN A 426 -1.61 -21.28 6.20
N THR A 427 -1.91 -19.98 6.09
CA THR A 427 -1.29 -19.06 5.13
C THR A 427 -0.80 -17.79 5.80
N ASP A 428 -1.53 -17.27 6.78
CA ASP A 428 -1.27 -15.96 7.36
C ASP A 428 -0.19 -15.99 8.44
N THR A 429 0.49 -14.86 8.56
CA THR A 429 1.60 -14.65 9.48
C THR A 429 1.43 -13.38 10.30
N ILE A 430 2.00 -13.37 11.50
CA ILE A 430 2.04 -12.22 12.40
C ILE A 430 3.49 -11.85 12.59
N ASP A 431 3.87 -10.66 12.15
CA ASP A 431 5.24 -10.14 12.26
C ASP A 431 5.40 -9.34 13.56
N LEU A 432 6.02 -9.97 14.56
CA LEU A 432 6.39 -9.37 15.84
C LEU A 432 7.91 -9.24 15.98
N SER A 433 8.66 -9.31 14.87
CA SER A 433 10.12 -9.39 14.86
C SER A 433 10.79 -8.13 15.43
N SER A 434 10.10 -6.99 15.41
CA SER A 434 10.56 -5.71 15.94
C SER A 434 10.26 -5.52 17.44
N MET A 435 9.44 -6.37 18.05
CA MET A 435 8.95 -6.18 19.42
C MET A 435 9.90 -6.69 20.52
N GLY A 436 10.93 -7.47 20.16
CA GLY A 436 11.83 -8.12 21.12
C GLY A 436 11.15 -9.20 21.97
N LEU A 437 10.01 -9.74 21.49
CA LEU A 437 9.31 -10.87 22.12
C LEU A 437 10.00 -12.18 21.78
N LEU A 438 9.96 -13.12 22.73
CA LEU A 438 10.85 -14.28 22.73
C LEU A 438 10.25 -15.54 22.09
N GLY A 439 8.93 -15.57 21.90
CA GLY A 439 8.22 -16.77 21.49
C GLY A 439 6.83 -16.91 22.12
N LEU A 440 6.19 -18.04 21.83
CA LEU A 440 4.95 -18.47 22.51
C LEU A 440 5.27 -19.16 23.84
N GLY A 441 4.41 -19.01 24.84
CA GLY A 441 4.66 -19.55 26.18
C GLY A 441 3.55 -19.29 27.18
N ASN A 442 3.95 -19.03 28.43
CA ASN A 442 3.01 -18.79 29.53
C ASN A 442 2.53 -17.33 29.60
N GLY A 443 3.07 -16.44 28.76
CA GLY A 443 2.75 -15.02 28.71
C GLY A 443 3.58 -14.17 29.69
N TYR A 444 4.63 -14.73 30.30
CA TYR A 444 5.55 -14.03 31.18
C TYR A 444 6.98 -14.14 30.65
N ASP A 445 7.86 -13.31 31.20
CA ASP A 445 9.28 -13.24 30.88
C ASP A 445 9.54 -13.04 29.38
N GLY A 446 8.73 -12.18 28.73
CA GLY A 446 8.85 -11.86 27.30
C GLY A 446 8.20 -12.86 26.33
N THR A 447 7.47 -13.86 26.83
CA THR A 447 6.68 -14.79 26.00
C THR A 447 5.23 -14.33 25.82
N LEU A 448 4.54 -14.88 24.81
CA LEU A 448 3.11 -14.64 24.59
C LEU A 448 2.27 -15.88 24.90
N ALA A 449 1.20 -15.71 25.65
CA ALA A 449 0.23 -16.76 25.90
C ALA A 449 -0.92 -16.73 24.90
N ILE A 450 -1.23 -17.89 24.33
CA ILE A 450 -2.47 -18.12 23.60
C ILE A 450 -3.59 -18.46 24.60
N ARG A 451 -4.70 -17.73 24.52
CA ARG A 451 -5.89 -17.95 25.36
C ARG A 451 -7.14 -17.85 24.51
N VAL A 452 -8.03 -18.83 24.63
CA VAL A 452 -9.35 -18.79 23.99
C VAL A 452 -10.39 -18.39 25.04
N ASN A 453 -11.39 -17.59 24.67
CA ASN A 453 -12.49 -17.28 25.58
C ASN A 453 -13.41 -18.49 25.82
N GLU A 454 -14.21 -18.44 26.89
CA GLU A 454 -15.10 -19.56 27.24
C GLU A 454 -16.11 -19.93 26.15
N SER A 455 -16.48 -18.98 25.28
CA SER A 455 -17.42 -19.21 24.18
C SER A 455 -16.76 -19.76 22.91
N GLY A 456 -15.42 -19.84 22.85
CA GLY A 456 -14.70 -20.26 21.63
C GLY A 456 -14.87 -19.31 20.44
N THR A 457 -15.24 -18.05 20.71
CA THR A 457 -15.48 -17.05 19.65
C THR A 457 -14.31 -16.11 19.45
N ARG A 458 -13.34 -16.10 20.37
CA ARG A 458 -12.15 -15.24 20.31
C ARG A 458 -10.93 -15.93 20.87
N THR A 459 -9.81 -15.69 20.22
CA THR A 459 -8.47 -16.07 20.67
C THR A 459 -7.66 -14.83 20.99
N TYR A 460 -6.84 -14.89 22.03
CA TYR A 460 -6.00 -13.81 22.50
C TYR A 460 -4.56 -14.28 22.48
N LEU A 461 -3.70 -13.51 21.83
CA LEU A 461 -2.26 -13.63 21.93
C LEU A 461 -1.77 -12.48 22.82
N LYS A 462 -1.27 -12.79 24.02
CA LYS A 462 -1.00 -11.74 25.02
C LYS A 462 0.19 -11.97 25.91
N SER A 463 0.84 -10.88 26.27
CA SER A 463 1.77 -10.79 27.38
C SER A 463 1.03 -10.42 28.66
N PHE A 464 1.46 -10.96 29.79
CA PHE A 464 1.05 -10.56 31.13
C PHE A 464 2.03 -9.58 31.77
N ASP A 465 3.21 -9.39 31.17
CA ASP A 465 4.20 -8.42 31.62
C ASP A 465 3.85 -7.03 31.11
N ALA A 466 3.68 -6.11 32.04
CA ALA A 466 3.43 -4.71 31.74
C ALA A 466 4.74 -3.92 31.67
N ASN A 467 4.82 -2.98 30.74
CA ASN A 467 5.90 -2.00 30.66
C ASN A 467 5.80 -0.94 31.78
N ALA A 468 6.69 0.05 31.76
CA ALA A 468 6.72 1.13 32.76
C ALA A 468 5.41 1.95 32.82
N ASP A 469 4.68 2.01 31.71
CA ASP A 469 3.40 2.72 31.57
C ASP A 469 2.18 1.84 31.89
N GLY A 470 2.40 0.57 32.25
CA GLY A 470 1.35 -0.37 32.63
C GLY A 470 0.68 -1.07 31.44
N GLU A 471 1.27 -0.95 30.26
CA GLU A 471 0.79 -1.51 29.00
C GLU A 471 1.41 -2.89 28.80
N ARG A 472 0.59 -3.86 28.40
CA ARG A 472 1.04 -5.19 28.00
C ARG A 472 0.44 -5.52 26.64
N PHE A 473 1.23 -6.12 25.77
CA PHE A 473 0.79 -6.49 24.43
C PHE A 473 -0.38 -7.48 24.51
N GLU A 474 -1.45 -7.22 23.76
CA GLU A 474 -2.60 -8.11 23.61
C GLU A 474 -3.15 -7.93 22.20
N LEU A 475 -3.21 -9.01 21.42
CA LEU A 475 -3.81 -9.08 20.09
C LEU A 475 -4.99 -10.05 20.12
N VAL A 476 -6.09 -9.67 19.46
CA VAL A 476 -7.35 -10.43 19.47
C VAL A 476 -7.64 -10.99 18.08
N PHE A 477 -8.05 -12.26 18.02
CA PHE A 477 -8.51 -12.92 16.81
C PHE A 477 -9.98 -13.31 16.96
N ASP A 478 -10.72 -13.23 15.87
CA ASP A 478 -12.04 -13.86 15.79
C ASP A 478 -11.90 -15.37 15.53
N GLY A 479 -12.68 -16.16 16.26
CA GLY A 479 -12.64 -17.61 16.21
C GLY A 479 -11.75 -18.28 17.26
N ASP A 480 -11.78 -19.62 17.27
CA ASP A 480 -10.96 -20.48 18.12
C ASP A 480 -9.73 -20.94 17.33
N LEU A 481 -8.59 -20.31 17.61
CA LEU A 481 -7.29 -20.64 17.05
C LEU A 481 -6.37 -21.31 18.09
N GLY A 482 -6.92 -21.75 19.24
CA GLY A 482 -6.11 -22.18 20.37
C GLY A 482 -5.26 -23.43 20.14
N GLN A 483 -5.54 -24.18 19.07
CA GLN A 483 -4.79 -25.38 18.67
C GLN A 483 -4.13 -25.23 17.29
N THR A 484 -4.44 -24.17 16.55
CA THR A 484 -3.95 -23.95 15.18
C THR A 484 -2.90 -22.86 15.14
N LEU A 485 -3.07 -21.78 15.92
CA LEU A 485 -2.06 -20.73 16.07
C LEU A 485 -0.84 -21.30 16.80
N ASN A 486 0.30 -21.31 16.12
CA ASN A 486 1.55 -21.84 16.63
C ASN A 486 2.74 -20.98 16.16
N GLU A 487 3.97 -21.41 16.46
CA GLU A 487 5.18 -20.63 16.17
C GLU A 487 5.43 -20.41 14.67
N THR A 488 4.89 -21.26 13.78
CA THR A 488 4.98 -21.05 12.32
C THR A 488 4.16 -19.85 11.84
N ASN A 489 3.15 -19.44 12.60
CA ASN A 489 2.30 -18.29 12.29
C ASN A 489 2.82 -16.98 12.86
N VAL A 490 3.80 -17.02 13.77
CA VAL A 490 4.26 -15.82 14.50
C VAL A 490 5.75 -15.68 14.31
N LEU A 491 6.15 -14.66 13.57
CA LEU A 491 7.54 -14.31 13.37
C LEU A 491 8.05 -13.52 14.59
N PHE A 492 8.94 -14.14 15.36
CA PHE A 492 9.65 -13.51 16.48
C PHE A 492 11.06 -13.08 16.08
N GLN A 493 11.67 -12.20 16.88
CA GLN A 493 13.09 -11.92 16.79
C GLN A 493 13.87 -13.14 17.32
N HIS A 494 14.64 -13.82 16.46
CA HIS A 494 15.55 -14.87 16.92
C HIS A 494 16.63 -14.24 17.81
N ALA A 495 16.81 -14.77 19.02
CA ALA A 495 17.93 -14.36 19.86
C ALA A 495 19.21 -14.99 19.30
N SER A 496 20.21 -14.17 18.96
CA SER A 496 21.51 -14.64 18.49
C SER A 496 22.46 -14.87 19.65
N LEU A 497 23.02 -16.08 19.74
CA LEU A 497 24.09 -16.47 20.66
C LEU A 497 25.34 -16.78 19.85
N MET A 498 26.30 -15.86 19.87
CA MET A 498 27.54 -15.97 19.10
C MET A 498 28.72 -16.34 20.00
N GLY A 499 29.50 -17.32 19.55
CA GLY A 499 30.76 -17.75 20.14
C GLY A 499 31.94 -16.85 19.76
N THR A 500 33.13 -17.40 19.86
CA THR A 500 34.42 -16.79 19.55
C THR A 500 35.18 -17.65 18.53
N GLU A 501 36.34 -17.20 18.07
CA GLU A 501 37.22 -18.04 17.22
C GLU A 501 38.01 -19.11 18.03
N GLU A 502 37.64 -19.37 19.30
CA GLU A 502 38.20 -20.41 20.14
C GLU A 502 37.15 -21.48 20.47
N ALA A 503 37.59 -22.66 20.91
CA ALA A 503 36.68 -23.75 21.28
C ALA A 503 35.72 -23.37 22.43
N ASP A 504 34.45 -23.24 22.10
CA ASP A 504 33.40 -22.74 22.96
C ASP A 504 32.42 -23.81 23.45
N ARG A 505 31.68 -23.45 24.50
CA ARG A 505 30.52 -24.21 24.98
C ARG A 505 29.34 -23.25 25.09
N LEU A 506 28.52 -23.23 24.05
CA LEU A 506 27.33 -22.38 23.98
C LEU A 506 26.11 -23.18 24.36
N GLN A 507 25.33 -22.63 25.29
CA GLN A 507 24.10 -23.24 25.78
C GLN A 507 22.97 -22.25 25.53
N GLY A 508 22.18 -22.55 24.50
CA GLY A 508 20.85 -21.99 24.28
C GLY A 508 19.91 -22.35 25.43
N ASN A 509 18.74 -21.72 25.41
CA ASN A 509 17.77 -21.82 26.47
C ASN A 509 16.49 -22.49 25.96
N ALA A 510 15.31 -22.02 26.36
CA ALA A 510 14.04 -22.63 25.95
C ALA A 510 13.34 -21.84 24.83
N ARG A 511 14.11 -21.06 24.07
CA ARG A 511 13.66 -20.11 23.04
C ARG A 511 14.19 -20.59 21.68
N GLY A 512 13.56 -20.18 20.58
CA GLY A 512 14.18 -20.31 19.26
C GLY A 512 15.31 -19.31 19.09
N GLU A 513 16.54 -19.80 18.95
CA GLU A 513 17.78 -19.03 18.94
C GLU A 513 18.60 -19.31 17.67
N ILE A 514 19.38 -18.33 17.22
CA ILE A 514 20.45 -18.58 16.24
C ILE A 514 21.75 -18.72 17.04
N ILE A 515 22.30 -19.92 17.08
CA ILE A 515 23.53 -20.22 17.82
C ILE A 515 24.68 -20.40 16.82
N GLU A 516 25.67 -19.52 16.86
CA GLU A 516 26.83 -19.53 15.95
C GLU A 516 28.12 -19.80 16.73
N GLY A 517 28.82 -20.90 16.42
CA GLY A 517 30.09 -21.29 17.02
C GLY A 517 31.27 -20.42 16.57
N LEU A 518 31.32 -20.11 15.27
CA LEU A 518 32.42 -19.48 14.54
C LEU A 518 33.57 -20.46 14.25
N ALA A 519 34.81 -20.14 14.62
CA ALA A 519 35.93 -21.04 14.39
C ALA A 519 36.29 -21.75 15.70
N GLY A 520 36.53 -23.05 15.71
CA GLY A 520 36.80 -23.77 16.96
C GLY A 520 36.32 -25.21 16.95
N ASP A 521 36.60 -25.93 18.04
CA ASP A 521 35.96 -27.23 18.29
C ASP A 521 34.83 -27.01 19.31
N ASP A 522 33.67 -26.56 18.83
CA ASP A 522 32.60 -26.01 19.64
C ASP A 522 31.61 -27.07 20.12
N ARG A 523 30.87 -26.71 21.18
CA ARG A 523 29.75 -27.49 21.68
C ARG A 523 28.53 -26.60 21.81
N LEU A 524 27.62 -26.73 20.85
CA LEU A 524 26.38 -25.97 20.75
C LEU A 524 25.22 -26.83 21.27
N TYR A 525 24.42 -26.27 22.18
CA TYR A 525 23.22 -26.91 22.73
C TYR A 525 22.03 -25.97 22.59
N GLY A 526 21.07 -26.25 21.72
CA GLY A 526 19.85 -25.44 21.51
C GLY A 526 18.90 -25.49 22.72
N ALA A 527 18.68 -26.69 23.24
CA ALA A 527 17.85 -27.03 24.40
C ALA A 527 16.34 -27.19 24.13
N LEU A 528 15.49 -26.18 24.25
CA LEU A 528 14.08 -26.29 23.79
C LEU A 528 13.80 -25.11 22.88
N GLY A 529 13.01 -25.30 21.83
CA GLY A 529 12.65 -24.23 20.89
C GLY A 529 12.97 -24.66 19.47
N ASN A 530 12.68 -23.84 18.47
CA ASN A 530 13.14 -24.11 17.10
C ASN A 530 14.42 -23.32 16.89
N ASP A 531 15.56 -23.98 17.07
CA ASP A 531 16.87 -23.34 17.03
C ASP A 531 17.53 -23.47 15.65
N VAL A 532 18.37 -22.50 15.29
CA VAL A 532 19.28 -22.60 14.15
C VAL A 532 20.71 -22.69 14.66
N LEU A 533 21.33 -23.86 14.52
CA LEU A 533 22.69 -24.13 14.98
C LEU A 533 23.66 -24.09 13.79
N VAL A 534 24.65 -23.19 13.88
CA VAL A 534 25.74 -23.05 12.91
C VAL A 534 27.06 -23.30 13.64
N GLY A 535 27.68 -24.47 13.39
CA GLY A 535 29.01 -24.78 13.94
C GLY A 535 30.08 -23.87 13.36
N ALA A 536 30.05 -23.68 12.04
CA ALA A 536 31.08 -23.04 11.23
C ALA A 536 32.41 -23.82 11.27
N GLU A 537 33.59 -23.18 11.26
CA GLU A 537 34.84 -23.91 11.02
C GLU A 537 35.31 -24.71 12.23
N GLY A 538 35.47 -26.02 12.07
CA GLY A 538 36.26 -26.85 12.98
C GLY A 538 35.61 -28.20 13.22
N ARG A 539 35.67 -28.70 14.46
CA ARG A 539 35.01 -29.98 14.78
C ARG A 539 34.04 -29.81 15.91
N ASP A 540 32.79 -29.60 15.51
CA ASP A 540 31.73 -29.20 16.41
C ASP A 540 30.85 -30.36 16.85
N LEU A 541 30.21 -30.13 17.99
CA LEU A 541 29.18 -30.99 18.52
C LEU A 541 27.90 -30.16 18.66
N LEU A 542 26.90 -30.51 17.86
CA LEU A 542 25.62 -29.83 17.79
C LEU A 542 24.54 -30.69 18.45
N VAL A 543 23.78 -30.10 19.36
CA VAL A 543 22.64 -30.72 20.04
C VAL A 543 21.47 -29.77 19.85
N GLY A 544 20.47 -30.15 19.06
CA GLY A 544 19.29 -29.33 18.82
C GLY A 544 18.46 -29.19 20.09
N GLY A 545 18.11 -30.34 20.67
CA GLY A 545 17.33 -30.41 21.89
C GLY A 545 15.93 -30.94 21.62
N GLY A 546 14.91 -30.09 21.70
CA GLY A 546 13.53 -30.50 21.44
C GLY A 546 12.74 -29.42 20.72
N ASN A 547 11.71 -29.87 19.99
CA ASN A 547 11.05 -29.17 18.88
C ASN A 547 11.87 -29.28 17.59
N ASN A 548 11.65 -28.39 16.62
CA ASN A 548 12.16 -28.57 15.27
C ASN A 548 13.39 -27.69 15.05
N ASP A 549 14.57 -28.29 15.01
CA ASP A 549 15.83 -27.55 14.90
C ASP A 549 16.41 -27.58 13.48
N VAL A 550 17.15 -26.52 13.11
CA VAL A 550 17.87 -26.41 11.83
C VAL A 550 19.37 -26.44 12.08
N PHE A 551 20.05 -27.46 11.57
CA PHE A 551 21.51 -27.54 11.55
C PHE A 551 22.03 -27.05 10.21
N ARG A 552 22.63 -25.86 10.18
CA ARG A 552 22.99 -25.17 8.95
C ARG A 552 24.50 -25.21 8.68
N PHE A 553 24.84 -25.49 7.44
CA PHE A 553 26.21 -25.55 6.93
C PHE A 553 26.33 -24.65 5.71
N ASP A 554 27.04 -23.54 5.87
CA ASP A 554 27.14 -22.45 4.90
C ASP A 554 28.35 -22.65 3.95
N ALA A 555 29.37 -23.41 4.37
CA ALA A 555 30.54 -23.71 3.55
C ALA A 555 31.07 -25.15 3.72
N LEU A 556 31.84 -25.61 2.73
CA LEU A 556 32.49 -26.93 2.80
C LEU A 556 33.49 -27.01 3.96
N SER A 557 34.05 -25.86 4.36
CA SER A 557 34.96 -25.74 5.51
C SER A 557 34.29 -26.05 6.85
N ASP A 558 32.96 -26.00 6.91
CA ASP A 558 32.22 -26.17 8.15
C ASP A 558 32.32 -27.63 8.61
N SER A 559 32.14 -28.59 7.69
CA SER A 559 32.20 -30.03 8.02
C SER A 559 32.93 -30.84 6.96
N TYR A 560 34.20 -31.15 7.19
CA TYR A 560 35.02 -31.85 6.20
C TYR A 560 36.06 -32.82 6.75
N ARG A 561 36.54 -33.64 5.82
CA ARG A 561 37.61 -34.58 6.07
C ARG A 561 38.62 -34.58 4.96
N THR A 562 39.91 -34.60 5.31
CA THR A 562 41.01 -34.79 4.36
C THR A 562 41.56 -36.21 4.45
N ALA A 563 42.71 -36.48 3.82
CA ALA A 563 43.41 -37.75 4.01
C ALA A 563 44.07 -37.85 5.40
N THR A 564 44.38 -36.71 6.04
CA THR A 564 45.20 -36.63 7.26
C THR A 564 44.47 -36.00 8.44
N GLU A 565 43.41 -35.24 8.21
CA GLU A 565 42.69 -34.46 9.22
C GLU A 565 41.18 -34.78 9.21
N ASN A 566 40.53 -34.56 10.35
CA ASN A 566 39.13 -34.87 10.58
C ASN A 566 38.45 -33.72 11.34
N HIS A 567 37.74 -32.90 10.59
CA HIS A 567 36.95 -31.73 11.00
C HIS A 567 35.47 -32.00 10.71
N THR A 568 35.02 -33.22 11.05
CA THR A 568 33.65 -33.68 10.85
C THR A 568 32.83 -33.35 12.08
N ASP A 569 31.77 -32.58 11.89
CA ASP A 569 30.86 -32.22 12.96
C ASP A 569 29.93 -33.36 13.29
N ARG A 570 29.34 -33.25 14.48
CA ARG A 570 28.50 -34.28 15.02
C ARG A 570 27.21 -33.75 15.62
N LEU A 571 26.11 -34.20 15.03
CA LEU A 571 24.75 -34.01 15.55
C LEU A 571 24.42 -35.15 16.50
N ILE A 572 23.98 -34.82 17.72
CA ILE A 572 23.79 -35.79 18.80
C ILE A 572 22.37 -36.35 18.89
N ASP A 573 21.37 -35.53 18.57
CA ASP A 573 19.95 -35.83 18.81
C ASP A 573 19.04 -35.60 17.60
N TYR A 574 19.63 -35.52 16.40
CA TYR A 574 18.90 -35.40 15.14
C TYR A 574 17.75 -36.42 15.02
N THR A 575 16.53 -35.90 14.84
CA THR A 575 15.29 -36.64 14.72
C THR A 575 14.63 -36.35 13.38
N ALA A 576 14.62 -37.33 12.47
CA ALA A 576 13.94 -37.21 11.18
C ALA A 576 12.42 -37.00 11.37
N GLY A 577 11.86 -36.00 10.67
CA GLY A 577 10.49 -35.52 10.77
C GLY A 577 10.28 -34.33 11.71
N GLU A 578 11.30 -33.99 12.51
CA GLU A 578 11.29 -32.87 13.46
C GLU A 578 12.46 -31.92 13.13
N ASP A 579 13.68 -32.45 12.98
CA ASP A 579 14.87 -31.67 12.69
C ASP A 579 15.25 -31.63 11.21
N THR A 580 15.79 -30.49 10.78
CA THR A 580 16.24 -30.24 9.41
C THR A 580 17.75 -30.00 9.33
N ILE A 581 18.40 -30.57 8.31
CA ILE A 581 19.80 -30.27 7.98
C ILE A 581 19.80 -29.35 6.75
N ASP A 582 20.28 -28.13 6.90
CA ASP A 582 20.37 -27.18 5.80
C ASP A 582 21.75 -27.22 5.16
N LEU A 583 21.80 -27.75 3.93
CA LEU A 583 22.97 -27.80 3.05
C LEU A 583 22.72 -26.98 1.77
N SER A 584 21.75 -26.06 1.77
CA SER A 584 21.35 -25.30 0.58
C SER A 584 22.47 -24.41 0.03
N ALA A 585 23.36 -23.96 0.90
CA ALA A 585 24.56 -23.21 0.53
C ALA A 585 25.65 -24.10 -0.10
N LEU A 586 25.57 -25.42 0.09
CA LEU A 586 26.48 -26.39 -0.50
C LEU A 586 25.94 -26.88 -1.84
N ALA A 587 26.81 -27.11 -2.83
CA ALA A 587 26.42 -27.52 -4.19
C ALA A 587 25.87 -28.97 -4.30
N PHE A 588 25.39 -29.56 -3.20
CA PHE A 588 24.78 -30.88 -3.20
C PHE A 588 23.31 -30.77 -3.59
N THR A 589 22.85 -31.69 -4.44
CA THR A 589 21.48 -31.62 -5.03
C THR A 589 20.53 -32.70 -4.50
N ARG A 590 21.06 -33.80 -3.94
CA ARG A 590 20.28 -34.92 -3.37
C ARG A 590 21.16 -35.95 -2.67
N LEU A 591 20.52 -36.87 -1.94
CA LEU A 591 21.13 -38.13 -1.52
C LEU A 591 21.41 -39.06 -2.72
N GLY A 592 22.50 -39.81 -2.66
CA GLY A 592 23.01 -40.64 -3.75
C GLY A 592 24.16 -41.53 -3.33
N ASN A 593 25.18 -41.63 -4.18
CA ASN A 593 26.34 -42.51 -3.98
C ASN A 593 27.60 -41.76 -3.53
N GLY A 594 27.46 -40.49 -3.14
CA GLY A 594 28.58 -39.67 -2.69
C GLY A 594 29.44 -39.09 -3.82
N TYR A 595 29.01 -39.19 -5.08
CA TYR A 595 29.69 -38.63 -6.26
C TYR A 595 28.75 -37.73 -7.08
N ASN A 596 29.32 -36.90 -7.95
CA ASN A 596 28.61 -35.96 -8.82
C ASN A 596 27.65 -35.04 -8.06
N GLY A 597 28.10 -34.42 -6.97
CA GLY A 597 27.25 -33.51 -6.18
C GLY A 597 26.11 -34.20 -5.42
N THR A 598 26.27 -35.49 -5.09
CA THR A 598 25.34 -36.24 -4.22
C THR A 598 26.02 -36.68 -2.94
N LEU A 599 25.24 -36.94 -1.88
CA LEU A 599 25.73 -37.43 -0.59
C LEU A 599 25.36 -38.90 -0.35
N ASP A 600 26.33 -39.72 0.06
CA ASP A 600 26.10 -41.10 0.48
C ASP A 600 25.75 -41.17 1.97
N VAL A 601 24.86 -42.09 2.33
CA VAL A 601 24.42 -42.34 3.71
C VAL A 601 25.04 -43.64 4.20
N VAL A 602 26.06 -43.55 5.05
CA VAL A 602 26.84 -44.71 5.50
C VAL A 602 26.75 -44.90 7.00
N VAL A 603 26.33 -46.08 7.45
CA VAL A 603 26.29 -46.41 8.88
C VAL A 603 27.54 -47.18 9.28
N ASN A 604 28.07 -46.91 10.47
CA ASN A 604 29.25 -47.60 10.98
C ASN A 604 28.94 -49.03 11.45
N GLU A 605 29.99 -49.85 11.65
CA GLU A 605 29.82 -51.27 12.06
C GLU A 605 29.06 -51.44 13.38
N ALA A 606 29.19 -50.48 14.30
CA ALA A 606 28.53 -50.48 15.59
C ALA A 606 27.08 -49.97 15.54
N LYS A 607 26.60 -49.49 14.38
CA LYS A 607 25.27 -48.89 14.16
C LYS A 607 24.89 -47.77 15.13
N ASN A 608 25.88 -47.03 15.61
CA ASN A 608 25.67 -45.90 16.51
C ASN A 608 26.02 -44.55 15.87
N LEU A 609 26.53 -44.57 14.63
CA LEU A 609 26.77 -43.36 13.84
C LEU A 609 26.34 -43.60 12.40
N THR A 610 25.60 -42.64 11.85
CA THR A 610 25.33 -42.49 10.43
C THR A 610 26.16 -41.32 9.90
N TYR A 611 26.72 -41.47 8.71
CA TYR A 611 27.50 -40.44 8.07
C TYR A 611 26.86 -40.02 6.76
N LEU A 612 26.81 -38.71 6.54
CA LEU A 612 26.54 -38.11 5.24
C LEU A 612 27.89 -37.71 4.62
N LYS A 613 28.24 -38.33 3.49
CA LYS A 613 29.58 -38.19 2.90
C LYS A 613 29.53 -37.84 1.43
N SER A 614 30.39 -36.90 1.05
CA SER A 614 30.89 -36.79 -0.32
C SER A 614 32.23 -37.51 -0.43
N TYR A 615 32.43 -38.22 -1.53
CA TYR A 615 33.73 -38.81 -1.89
C TYR A 615 34.53 -37.91 -2.83
N GLU A 616 33.95 -36.78 -3.26
CA GLU A 616 34.59 -35.78 -4.09
C GLU A 616 35.33 -34.77 -3.21
N ALA A 617 36.64 -34.72 -3.38
CA ALA A 617 37.49 -33.78 -2.68
C ALA A 617 37.67 -32.50 -3.50
N ASP A 618 37.73 -31.36 -2.82
CA ASP A 618 38.03 -30.06 -3.41
C ASP A 618 39.52 -29.92 -3.78
N ALA A 619 39.91 -28.71 -4.21
CA ALA A 619 41.29 -28.40 -4.57
C ALA A 619 42.30 -28.58 -3.41
N ASN A 620 41.83 -28.57 -2.16
CA ASN A 620 42.62 -28.74 -0.95
C ASN A 620 42.58 -30.19 -0.41
N GLY A 621 41.85 -31.09 -1.07
CA GLY A 621 41.69 -32.47 -0.63
C GLY A 621 40.64 -32.66 0.47
N ALA A 622 39.83 -31.63 0.75
CA ALA A 622 38.71 -31.66 1.69
C ALA A 622 37.46 -32.21 1.01
N ARG A 623 36.78 -33.16 1.67
CA ARG A 623 35.47 -33.68 1.24
C ARG A 623 34.47 -33.54 2.38
N PHE A 624 33.23 -33.21 2.05
CA PHE A 624 32.17 -33.06 3.04
C PHE A 624 31.92 -34.38 3.78
N GLU A 625 31.92 -34.33 5.11
CA GLU A 625 31.58 -35.47 5.96
C GLU A 625 30.91 -34.94 7.22
N LEU A 626 29.61 -35.23 7.38
CA LEU A 626 28.80 -34.93 8.56
C LEU A 626 28.43 -36.23 9.30
N SER A 627 28.46 -36.21 10.63
CA SER A 627 28.10 -37.38 11.45
C SER A 627 26.84 -37.17 12.29
N LEU A 628 25.93 -38.14 12.24
CA LEU A 628 24.67 -38.18 12.97
C LEU A 628 24.74 -39.33 13.99
N ALA A 629 24.41 -39.07 15.25
CA ALA A 629 24.27 -40.13 16.24
C ALA A 629 23.06 -41.02 15.94
N GLY A 630 23.25 -42.34 15.99
CA GLY A 630 22.21 -43.35 15.71
C GLY A 630 22.29 -43.99 14.31
N ASP A 631 21.38 -44.95 14.06
CA ASP A 631 21.20 -45.61 12.77
C ASP A 631 20.03 -44.94 12.01
N HIS A 632 20.39 -44.06 11.07
CA HIS A 632 19.46 -43.32 10.22
C HIS A 632 19.39 -43.89 8.80
N SER A 633 19.95 -45.09 8.55
CA SER A 633 19.93 -45.73 7.22
C SER A 633 18.56 -46.17 6.72
N GLY A 634 17.57 -46.23 7.63
CA GLY A 634 16.20 -46.63 7.31
C GLY A 634 15.32 -45.51 6.72
N TYR A 635 15.74 -44.25 6.85
CA TYR A 635 14.99 -43.10 6.37
C TYR A 635 15.31 -42.87 4.89
N ARG A 636 14.27 -42.92 4.03
CA ARG A 636 14.44 -42.75 2.59
C ARG A 636 14.70 -41.30 2.20
N ASN A 637 14.23 -40.36 3.01
CA ASN A 637 14.53 -38.94 2.98
C ASN A 637 14.88 -38.57 4.42
N LEU A 638 16.12 -38.16 4.64
CA LEU A 638 16.41 -37.27 5.77
C LEU A 638 15.84 -35.90 5.39
N ASP A 639 15.36 -35.14 6.36
CA ASP A 639 14.89 -33.77 6.12
C ASP A 639 16.12 -32.88 5.91
N ILE A 640 16.61 -32.91 4.67
CA ILE A 640 17.77 -32.17 4.21
C ILE A 640 17.32 -31.18 3.16
N ILE A 641 17.69 -29.92 3.34
CA ILE A 641 17.55 -28.88 2.32
C ILE A 641 18.81 -28.92 1.46
N PHE A 642 18.65 -29.21 0.17
CA PHE A 642 19.73 -29.23 -0.82
C PHE A 642 19.74 -27.92 -1.63
N ALA A 643 20.84 -27.62 -2.31
CA ALA A 643 20.89 -26.48 -3.22
C ALA A 643 19.86 -26.63 -4.35
N GLU A 644 19.23 -25.52 -4.73
CA GLU A 644 18.35 -25.51 -5.89
C GLU A 644 19.12 -25.94 -7.15
N PRO A 645 18.57 -26.85 -7.97
CA PRO A 645 19.22 -27.24 -9.21
C PRO A 645 19.33 -26.02 -10.12
N SER A 646 20.56 -25.64 -10.50
CA SER A 646 20.77 -24.65 -11.57
C SER A 646 19.95 -25.07 -12.79
N GLY A 647 19.08 -24.18 -13.28
CA GLY A 647 17.96 -24.46 -14.20
C GLY A 647 18.28 -25.00 -15.60
N GLU A 648 19.32 -25.84 -15.78
CA GLU A 648 19.63 -26.52 -17.03
C GLU A 648 19.19 -27.99 -17.09
N GLU A 649 18.77 -28.64 -16.00
CA GLU A 649 18.13 -29.97 -16.10
C GLU A 649 16.61 -29.87 -16.29
N VAL A 650 16.22 -29.42 -17.48
CA VAL A 650 14.87 -29.59 -18.01
C VAL A 650 14.56 -31.09 -18.06
N PHE A 651 13.49 -31.48 -17.36
CA PHE A 651 12.86 -32.80 -17.42
C PHE A 651 12.90 -33.40 -18.84
N GLN A 652 13.68 -34.46 -19.05
CA GLN A 652 13.55 -35.27 -20.25
C GLN A 652 12.32 -36.17 -20.09
N LEU A 653 11.19 -35.75 -20.67
CA LEU A 653 10.00 -36.58 -20.84
C LEU A 653 10.40 -37.84 -21.62
N ILE A 654 10.50 -38.99 -20.93
CA ILE A 654 10.65 -40.29 -21.60
C ILE A 654 9.32 -40.59 -22.30
N GLY A 655 9.37 -40.57 -23.63
CA GLY A 655 8.22 -40.65 -24.51
C GLY A 655 7.27 -41.82 -24.23
N VAL A 656 5.97 -41.51 -24.31
CA VAL A 656 4.89 -42.50 -24.39
C VAL A 656 4.99 -43.18 -25.75
N ALA A 657 5.23 -44.50 -25.75
CA ALA A 657 5.13 -45.29 -26.97
C ALA A 657 3.65 -45.61 -27.25
N ASP A 658 3.08 -44.89 -28.22
CA ASP A 658 1.82 -45.28 -28.87
C ASP A 658 2.04 -46.62 -29.61
N LEU A 659 1.27 -47.63 -29.22
CA LEU A 659 1.20 -48.91 -29.90
C LEU A 659 -0.13 -48.99 -30.68
N TRP A 660 -0.09 -48.71 -31.99
CA TRP A 660 -1.11 -49.14 -32.94
C TRP A 660 -0.45 -49.69 -34.21
N VAL A 661 -0.45 -51.02 -34.34
CA VAL A 661 -0.81 -51.76 -35.57
C VAL A 661 -1.59 -53.00 -35.14
#